data_AF-A0A9P4TH55-F1
#
_entry.id   AF-A0A9P4TH55-F1
#
_cell.length_a   1.000
_cell.length_b   1.000
_cell.length_c   1.000
_cell.angle_alpha   90.00
_cell.angle_beta   90.00
_cell.angle_gamma   90.00
#
_symmetry.space_group_name_H-M   'P 1'
#
loop_
_entity.id
_entity.type
_entity.pdbx_description
1 polymer ?
#
loop_
_entity_poly.entity_id
_entity_poly.type
_entity_poly.pdbx_seq_one_letter_code
_entity_poly.pdbx_strand_id
1 'polypeptide(L)'
;MPSITRLGVSLLPLTAGALAAGSYTSSQNETPKDNNADCNCYVVSSGADSATPEYFQYYRFYDFRNIAGGLSTPPGQVNNSDGLEPSWQPDIFNSDDWKYDWGLQNWSKPATDDFPIPMTNSYANIYVAEENSNSYLAMRTSREPDFQSAAEMENQQKNLMHVSMRMYGRVVGSKGAVAGFFTFVDDNNESDIEILTRDPVDTIRYTNQPAVKDGNEVAEASVTSANQPSWEDWQTHRIDWLPKHSYWYLNGKQVAGNTYSVPRKQSYMVLNMWSDGGEWSGNMTVDDSAEFHVQWIEMTFNTSGPYEGKGKNQKRGKKKGCEVVCKIDDVKNIGTPEVVSVNKSAAAAVACFAGTRIVLRQLSPESEPIYDFIVTLHKHSKGDYDALAKEAGLSQEELEAYLNYAAQFLGNLGNYKSFGDSKFVPRLEPRQLKALATTSKEALGFYEQFKDAVFAGDDVAKLHLGYPSAGHVSTYYPDSPGITKEEITGVSDFLESKGLLPENTRIRKAGDGFEVLIASALSDPSPEQRDLKESEWTLDDGKKVRLVFGDYSKEMELIAHHIDEAKKYAANDNETKMMEEYAKSFRTGSLEAFKESQRAWIMDKGPTVESDIGFIETYRDPHGIRGEWEGFVAMVNKERTKAFSKLVESAPQYIPKLPWGKEFEKDKFLSPDFTSLEVLTFAGSGIPAGINIPNYDDIRQNFGFKNVSLGNVLSAKAPNEKIPFIKDSQQALYKANADQAFEVQVGLHELLGHGCGKLLQETSPGEFNFDHSNPPISPVTHAPIRTWYKPGQTWGSVFGTIAASYEECRAECVAMALSCEFPILALFGFGDGSIDMDGPAGDVLYTAYLSMARAGIVALEFWDPKSRKWGQAHMQARFSILRTFLNAGVEFAELEWTEDDLSDLTIRIERSRILDLGRRAVEEYLQKLHIYKSTADYKQAKKLYDDITDVEPFYENMVRPAVLRKKVPRKVFVQANTVEEGGKVVLREYEADARGMIRSYAEREYI
;
A
#
# COMPACT_ATOMS: atom_id res chain seq x y z
N MET A 1 24.67 -38.71 49.44
CA MET A 1 24.53 -40.02 48.77
C MET A 1 23.44 -40.77 49.52
N PRO A 2 22.30 -41.12 48.87
CA PRO A 2 22.27 -42.04 47.73
C PRO A 2 21.46 -41.54 46.51
N SER A 3 21.46 -42.40 45.49
CA SER A 3 21.12 -42.22 44.08
C SER A 3 19.70 -41.76 43.75
N ILE A 4 19.60 -40.88 42.74
CA ILE A 4 18.38 -40.42 42.08
C ILE A 4 17.71 -41.61 41.37
N THR A 5 16.42 -41.81 41.64
CA THR A 5 15.54 -42.73 40.91
C THR A 5 14.37 -41.89 40.38
N ARG A 6 14.30 -41.67 39.07
CA ARG A 6 13.15 -40.99 38.42
C ARG A 6 12.00 -41.97 38.28
N LEU A 7 10.87 -41.65 38.90
CA LEU A 7 9.57 -42.27 38.63
C LEU A 7 9.09 -41.84 37.25
N GLY A 8 8.79 -42.82 36.40
CA GLY A 8 8.20 -42.62 35.08
C GLY A 8 6.74 -42.16 35.18
N VAL A 9 6.42 -41.08 34.47
CA VAL A 9 5.05 -40.63 34.24
C VAL A 9 4.52 -41.36 33.00
N SER A 10 3.43 -42.10 33.16
CA SER A 10 2.64 -42.66 32.06
C SER A 10 2.16 -41.55 31.14
N LEU A 11 2.66 -41.54 29.90
CA LEU A 11 2.02 -40.84 28.79
C LEU A 11 0.78 -41.62 28.37
N LEU A 12 -0.39 -41.00 28.52
CA LEU A 12 -1.63 -41.42 27.86
C LEU A 12 -1.40 -41.44 26.35
N PRO A 13 -1.82 -42.49 25.62
CA PRO A 13 -1.76 -42.48 24.17
C PRO A 13 -2.74 -41.42 23.65
N LEU A 14 -2.23 -40.47 22.84
CA LEU A 14 -3.06 -39.68 21.96
C LEU A 14 -3.83 -40.66 21.06
N THR A 15 -5.14 -40.76 21.27
CA THR A 15 -6.05 -41.39 20.33
C THR A 15 -6.00 -40.56 19.05
N ALA A 16 -5.27 -41.04 18.04
CA ALA A 16 -5.47 -40.61 16.66
C ALA A 16 -6.96 -40.87 16.32
N GLY A 17 -7.69 -39.80 16.00
CA GLY A 17 -9.03 -39.94 15.47
C GLY A 17 -8.95 -40.78 14.20
N ALA A 18 -9.63 -41.92 14.18
CA ALA A 18 -9.81 -42.69 12.96
C ALA A 18 -10.56 -41.81 11.95
N LEU A 19 -9.86 -41.34 10.91
CA LEU A 19 -10.49 -40.77 9.73
C LEU A 19 -11.30 -41.89 9.08
N ALA A 20 -12.60 -41.67 8.90
CA ALA A 20 -13.45 -42.64 8.22
C ALA A 20 -13.05 -42.73 6.74
N ALA A 21 -12.86 -43.96 6.22
CA ALA A 21 -12.63 -44.18 4.79
C ALA A 21 -13.85 -43.70 3.98
N GLY A 22 -13.62 -42.91 2.94
CA GLY A 22 -14.66 -42.31 2.08
C GLY A 22 -14.50 -42.69 0.61
N SER A 23 -15.55 -42.58 -0.20
CA SER A 23 -15.41 -42.72 -1.66
C SER A 23 -14.51 -41.63 -2.25
N TYR A 24 -13.89 -41.85 -3.41
CA TYR A 24 -13.27 -40.76 -4.17
C TYR A 24 -14.33 -39.69 -4.43
N THR A 25 -14.04 -38.44 -4.08
CA THR A 25 -14.94 -37.30 -4.30
C THR A 25 -14.24 -36.29 -5.19
N SER A 26 -14.89 -35.94 -6.29
CA SER A 26 -14.54 -34.75 -7.08
C SER A 26 -15.31 -33.56 -6.51
N SER A 27 -14.76 -32.35 -6.66
CA SER A 27 -15.49 -31.15 -6.25
C SER A 27 -16.61 -30.76 -7.21
N GLN A 28 -16.66 -31.33 -8.43
CA GLN A 28 -17.60 -31.01 -9.52
C GLN A 28 -17.97 -29.52 -9.61
N ASN A 29 -17.02 -28.62 -9.31
CA ASN A 29 -17.31 -27.20 -9.15
C ASN A 29 -17.17 -26.47 -10.49
N GLU A 30 -18.18 -25.66 -10.86
CA GLU A 30 -18.18 -24.80 -12.05
C GLU A 30 -17.06 -23.74 -12.00
N THR A 31 -16.52 -23.45 -10.81
CA THR A 31 -15.30 -22.64 -10.62
C THR A 31 -14.26 -23.43 -9.81
N PRO A 32 -13.06 -23.69 -10.33
CA PRO A 32 -12.06 -24.50 -9.63
C PRO A 32 -11.42 -23.73 -8.47
N LYS A 33 -12.04 -23.82 -7.29
CA LYS A 33 -11.62 -23.20 -6.04
C LYS A 33 -11.95 -24.14 -4.87
N ASP A 34 -11.32 -25.30 -4.88
CA ASP A 34 -11.63 -26.33 -3.89
C ASP A 34 -11.25 -25.87 -2.49
N ASN A 35 -12.10 -26.20 -1.52
CA ASN A 35 -11.88 -26.01 -0.10
C ASN A 35 -11.78 -24.57 0.43
N ASN A 36 -11.96 -23.53 -0.41
CA ASN A 36 -12.13 -22.15 0.08
C ASN A 36 -12.85 -21.23 -0.93
N ALA A 37 -14.13 -20.93 -0.68
CA ALA A 37 -14.93 -20.05 -1.54
C ALA A 37 -14.47 -18.57 -1.54
N ASP A 38 -13.62 -18.20 -0.57
CA ASP A 38 -13.23 -16.82 -0.32
C ASP A 38 -11.99 -16.39 -1.09
N CYS A 39 -11.26 -17.34 -1.68
CA CYS A 39 -10.07 -17.03 -2.48
C CYS A 39 -10.47 -16.51 -3.87
N ASN A 40 -9.97 -15.33 -4.27
CA ASN A 40 -10.15 -14.80 -5.62
C ASN A 40 -8.99 -15.16 -6.56
N CYS A 41 -7.78 -15.26 -6.03
CA CYS A 41 -6.61 -15.81 -6.71
C CYS A 41 -5.65 -16.46 -5.71
N TYR A 42 -4.66 -17.15 -6.24
CA TYR A 42 -3.70 -17.94 -5.48
C TYR A 42 -2.28 -17.44 -5.77
N VAL A 43 -1.45 -17.40 -4.74
CA VAL A 43 -0.07 -16.96 -4.83
C VAL A 43 0.90 -18.09 -4.49
N VAL A 44 1.99 -18.17 -5.22
CA VAL A 44 3.12 -19.08 -4.96
C VAL A 44 4.44 -18.33 -5.04
N SER A 45 5.42 -18.79 -4.28
CA SER A 45 6.81 -18.32 -4.41
C SER A 45 7.52 -19.20 -5.42
N SER A 46 8.15 -18.60 -6.43
CA SER A 46 8.83 -19.34 -7.49
C SER A 46 10.13 -18.66 -7.95
N GLY A 47 11.16 -19.44 -8.23
CA GLY A 47 12.50 -19.01 -8.64
C GLY A 47 13.47 -18.91 -7.46
N ALA A 48 14.77 -19.05 -7.75
CA ALA A 48 15.83 -19.14 -6.74
C ALA A 48 16.04 -17.81 -5.99
N ASP A 49 15.59 -16.70 -6.57
CA ASP A 49 15.66 -15.34 -6.04
C ASP A 49 14.25 -14.76 -5.77
N SER A 50 13.27 -15.58 -5.37
CA SER A 50 11.83 -15.26 -5.28
C SER A 50 11.51 -14.03 -4.39
N ALA A 51 11.73 -12.83 -4.93
CA ALA A 51 11.24 -11.54 -4.42
C ALA A 51 9.95 -11.11 -5.14
N THR A 52 9.55 -11.83 -6.20
CA THR A 52 8.33 -11.55 -6.97
C THR A 52 7.37 -12.74 -6.86
N PRO A 53 6.23 -12.59 -6.17
CA PRO A 53 5.21 -13.64 -6.08
C PRO A 53 4.52 -13.88 -7.44
N GLU A 54 4.21 -15.14 -7.74
CA GLU A 54 3.50 -15.56 -8.96
C GLU A 54 2.02 -15.85 -8.64
N TYR A 55 1.11 -15.36 -9.49
CA TYR A 55 -0.33 -15.38 -9.23
C TYR A 55 -1.11 -16.21 -10.26
N PHE A 56 -2.08 -16.96 -9.74
CA PHE A 56 -2.90 -17.88 -10.49
C PHE A 56 -4.38 -17.72 -10.13
N GLN A 57 -5.27 -17.95 -11.08
CA GLN A 57 -6.70 -17.70 -10.91
C GLN A 57 -7.45 -18.86 -10.23
N TYR A 58 -6.96 -20.08 -10.43
CA TYR A 58 -7.70 -21.31 -10.13
C TYR A 58 -6.87 -22.28 -9.29
N TYR A 59 -7.53 -23.09 -8.48
CA TYR A 59 -6.92 -24.06 -7.58
C TYR A 59 -7.69 -25.39 -7.57
N ARG A 60 -6.94 -26.50 -7.55
CA ARG A 60 -7.44 -27.87 -7.47
C ARG A 60 -6.57 -28.70 -6.54
N PHE A 61 -7.20 -29.55 -5.75
CA PHE A 61 -6.54 -30.53 -4.90
C PHE A 61 -7.18 -31.90 -5.11
N TYR A 62 -6.39 -32.88 -5.54
CA TYR A 62 -6.80 -34.28 -5.72
C TYR A 62 -6.14 -35.10 -4.61
N ASP A 63 -6.95 -35.64 -3.70
CA ASP A 63 -6.48 -36.45 -2.58
C ASP A 63 -6.80 -37.93 -2.82
N PHE A 64 -5.76 -38.75 -2.93
CA PHE A 64 -5.88 -40.20 -3.07
C PHE A 64 -5.74 -40.94 -1.74
N ARG A 65 -5.61 -40.22 -0.63
CA ARG A 65 -5.57 -40.79 0.73
C ARG A 65 -7.00 -41.04 1.23
N ASN A 66 -7.12 -42.02 2.11
CA ASN A 66 -8.38 -42.41 2.77
C ASN A 66 -9.54 -42.79 1.82
N ILE A 67 -9.24 -43.18 0.57
CA ILE A 67 -10.22 -43.73 -0.37
C ILE A 67 -10.59 -45.15 0.08
N ALA A 68 -11.89 -45.37 0.28
CA ALA A 68 -12.45 -46.66 0.61
C ALA A 68 -12.22 -47.68 -0.51
N GLY A 69 -11.82 -48.90 -0.14
CA GLY A 69 -11.61 -49.99 -1.09
C GLY A 69 -10.17 -50.13 -1.59
N GLY A 70 -9.20 -49.44 -1.00
CA GLY A 70 -7.77 -49.62 -1.28
C GLY A 70 -7.31 -51.07 -1.13
N LEU A 71 -6.52 -51.56 -2.08
CA LEU A 71 -6.01 -52.93 -2.08
C LEU A 71 -4.79 -53.04 -1.16
N SER A 72 -4.84 -53.93 -0.17
CA SER A 72 -3.71 -54.22 0.72
C SER A 72 -2.63 -55.07 0.06
N THR A 73 -2.95 -55.71 -1.07
CA THR A 73 -2.03 -56.46 -1.92
C THR A 73 -2.22 -56.02 -3.37
N PRO A 74 -1.14 -55.74 -4.13
CA PRO A 74 -1.24 -55.42 -5.54
C PRO A 74 -2.07 -56.45 -6.33
N PRO A 75 -2.91 -56.03 -7.28
CA PRO A 75 -3.66 -56.93 -8.12
C PRO A 75 -2.73 -57.69 -9.09
N GLY A 76 -3.24 -58.75 -9.72
CA GLY A 76 -2.46 -59.56 -10.68
C GLY A 76 -1.91 -58.73 -11.85
N GLN A 77 -0.79 -59.18 -12.45
CA GLN A 77 -0.21 -58.54 -13.63
C GLN A 77 -1.13 -58.66 -14.85
N VAL A 78 -1.10 -57.63 -15.70
CA VAL A 78 -1.85 -57.56 -16.96
C VAL A 78 -1.09 -58.38 -18.01
N ASN A 79 -1.68 -59.51 -18.43
CA ASN A 79 -1.04 -60.44 -19.35
C ASN A 79 -1.67 -60.45 -20.76
N ASN A 80 -2.69 -59.63 -20.99
CA ASN A 80 -3.30 -59.43 -22.31
C ASN A 80 -2.74 -58.18 -23.00
N SER A 81 -2.38 -58.33 -24.27
CA SER A 81 -1.82 -57.26 -25.10
C SER A 81 -2.87 -56.32 -25.72
N ASP A 82 -4.18 -56.54 -25.53
CA ASP A 82 -5.24 -55.69 -26.11
C ASP A 82 -5.53 -54.40 -25.32
N GLY A 83 -5.08 -54.29 -24.07
CA GLY A 83 -5.25 -53.11 -23.22
C GLY A 83 -6.69 -52.84 -22.79
N LEU A 84 -7.61 -53.77 -23.03
CA LEU A 84 -9.05 -53.62 -22.74
C LEU A 84 -9.47 -54.26 -21.41
N GLU A 85 -8.52 -54.76 -20.63
CA GLU A 85 -8.79 -55.28 -19.29
C GLU A 85 -9.41 -54.19 -18.40
N PRO A 86 -10.54 -54.45 -17.74
CA PRO A 86 -11.20 -53.46 -16.90
C PRO A 86 -10.37 -53.17 -15.65
N SER A 87 -10.50 -51.95 -15.11
CA SER A 87 -9.89 -51.61 -13.82
C SER A 87 -10.35 -52.55 -12.70
N TRP A 88 -9.44 -52.86 -11.78
CA TRP A 88 -9.69 -53.72 -10.61
C TRP A 88 -10.69 -53.12 -9.61
N GLN A 89 -10.88 -51.80 -9.61
CA GLN A 89 -11.80 -51.09 -8.71
C GLN A 89 -12.79 -50.23 -9.51
N PRO A 90 -13.70 -50.84 -10.28
CA PRO A 90 -14.58 -50.12 -11.19
C PRO A 90 -15.48 -49.11 -10.47
N ASP A 91 -15.83 -49.33 -9.20
CA ASP A 91 -16.65 -48.38 -8.43
C ASP A 91 -15.94 -47.03 -8.21
N ILE A 92 -14.60 -47.02 -8.18
CA ILE A 92 -13.80 -45.79 -8.10
C ILE A 92 -13.63 -45.22 -9.51
N PHE A 93 -13.01 -45.98 -10.40
CA PHE A 93 -12.53 -45.50 -11.70
C PHE A 93 -13.64 -45.27 -12.74
N ASN A 94 -14.81 -45.89 -12.57
CA ASN A 94 -15.97 -45.63 -13.42
C ASN A 94 -16.96 -44.62 -12.82
N SER A 95 -16.71 -44.10 -11.61
CA SER A 95 -17.55 -43.08 -11.00
C SER A 95 -17.59 -41.79 -11.82
N ASP A 96 -18.69 -41.05 -11.71
CA ASP A 96 -18.84 -39.76 -12.39
C ASP A 96 -17.79 -38.75 -11.89
N ASP A 97 -17.48 -38.80 -10.58
CA ASP A 97 -16.45 -37.98 -9.95
C ASP A 97 -15.07 -38.25 -10.55
N TRP A 98 -14.65 -39.52 -10.66
CA TRP A 98 -13.37 -39.85 -11.27
C TRP A 98 -13.31 -39.41 -12.72
N LYS A 99 -14.35 -39.70 -13.50
CA LYS A 99 -14.44 -39.34 -14.93
C LYS A 99 -14.50 -37.83 -15.18
N TYR A 100 -14.92 -37.06 -14.19
CA TYR A 100 -14.92 -35.61 -14.26
C TYR A 100 -13.49 -35.06 -14.21
N ASP A 101 -12.64 -35.61 -13.34
CA ASP A 101 -11.26 -35.13 -13.15
C ASP A 101 -10.25 -35.81 -14.07
N TRP A 102 -10.44 -37.10 -14.37
CA TRP A 102 -9.42 -37.96 -14.97
C TRP A 102 -9.96 -38.79 -16.15
N GLY A 103 -9.09 -39.04 -17.13
CA GLY A 103 -9.32 -39.97 -18.23
C GLY A 103 -8.23 -41.04 -18.23
N LEU A 104 -8.62 -42.28 -17.97
CA LEU A 104 -7.73 -43.43 -18.15
C LEU A 104 -7.57 -43.71 -19.64
N GLN A 105 -6.35 -44.04 -20.07
CA GLN A 105 -6.02 -44.24 -21.48
C GLN A 105 -5.91 -45.73 -21.85
N ASN A 106 -6.10 -46.03 -23.14
CA ASN A 106 -5.97 -47.38 -23.71
C ASN A 106 -5.41 -47.33 -25.14
N TRP A 107 -4.11 -47.10 -25.24
CA TRP A 107 -3.39 -47.09 -26.51
C TRP A 107 -2.38 -48.24 -26.58
N SER A 108 -1.96 -48.60 -27.79
CA SER A 108 -0.87 -49.55 -28.02
C SER A 108 0.12 -48.98 -29.05
N LYS A 109 1.41 -49.24 -28.86
CA LYS A 109 2.49 -48.86 -29.78
C LYS A 109 3.22 -50.12 -30.26
N PRO A 110 3.41 -50.31 -31.58
CA PRO A 110 4.19 -51.43 -32.10
C PRO A 110 5.67 -51.23 -31.78
N ALA A 111 6.44 -52.32 -31.81
CA ALA A 111 7.90 -52.24 -31.73
C ALA A 111 8.49 -51.49 -32.95
N THR A 112 9.52 -50.70 -32.70
CA THR A 112 10.38 -50.05 -33.71
C THR A 112 11.85 -50.36 -33.42
N ASP A 113 12.77 -49.92 -34.28
CA ASP A 113 14.20 -50.11 -34.05
C ASP A 113 14.70 -49.39 -32.78
N ASP A 114 14.13 -48.21 -32.47
CA ASP A 114 14.46 -47.41 -31.28
C ASP A 114 13.68 -47.88 -30.03
N PHE A 115 12.52 -48.52 -30.23
CA PHE A 115 11.60 -49.00 -29.19
C PHE A 115 11.31 -50.49 -29.42
N PRO A 116 12.25 -51.40 -29.08
CA PRO A 116 12.27 -52.78 -29.56
C PRO A 116 11.13 -53.66 -29.03
N ILE A 117 10.32 -53.14 -28.12
CA ILE A 117 9.28 -53.89 -27.41
C ILE A 117 7.93 -53.23 -27.67
N PRO A 118 6.90 -54.00 -28.10
CA PRO A 118 5.54 -53.48 -28.20
C PRO A 118 5.03 -53.04 -26.83
N MET A 119 4.37 -51.89 -26.76
CA MET A 119 3.77 -51.37 -25.53
C MET A 119 2.24 -51.35 -25.61
N THR A 120 1.58 -51.75 -24.54
CA THR A 120 0.12 -51.67 -24.42
C THR A 120 -0.26 -51.02 -23.09
N ASN A 121 -0.95 -49.90 -23.15
CA ASN A 121 -1.55 -49.26 -21.98
C ASN A 121 -2.89 -49.93 -21.62
N SER A 122 -3.09 -50.21 -20.33
CA SER A 122 -4.26 -50.92 -19.83
C SER A 122 -4.88 -50.20 -18.63
N TYR A 123 -6.21 -50.13 -18.59
CA TYR A 123 -6.94 -49.59 -17.43
C TYR A 123 -6.65 -50.36 -16.14
N ALA A 124 -6.38 -51.67 -16.26
CA ALA A 124 -6.06 -52.55 -15.13
C ALA A 124 -4.69 -52.26 -14.49
N ASN A 125 -3.83 -51.46 -15.12
CA ASN A 125 -2.57 -51.03 -14.51
C ASN A 125 -2.70 -49.79 -13.63
N ILE A 126 -3.90 -49.24 -13.49
CA ILE A 126 -4.19 -48.12 -12.58
C ILE A 126 -5.15 -48.61 -11.50
N TYR A 127 -4.72 -48.53 -10.25
CA TYR A 127 -5.47 -49.02 -9.11
C TYR A 127 -5.15 -48.22 -7.83
N VAL A 128 -6.02 -48.28 -6.83
CA VAL A 128 -5.81 -47.68 -5.51
C VAL A 128 -5.36 -48.77 -4.55
N ALA A 129 -4.17 -48.62 -3.98
CA ALA A 129 -3.62 -49.49 -2.95
C ALA A 129 -3.64 -48.81 -1.58
N GLU A 130 -3.39 -49.56 -0.50
CA GLU A 130 -3.34 -49.03 0.87
C GLU A 130 -2.06 -49.48 1.60
N GLU A 131 -1.39 -48.52 2.24
CA GLU A 131 -0.26 -48.77 3.13
C GLU A 131 -0.44 -47.93 4.41
N ASN A 132 -0.27 -48.55 5.59
CA ASN A 132 -0.35 -47.87 6.89
C ASN A 132 -1.63 -47.01 7.07
N SER A 133 -2.78 -47.54 6.65
CA SER A 133 -4.09 -46.87 6.70
C SER A 133 -4.22 -45.63 5.82
N ASN A 134 -3.26 -45.37 4.92
CA ASN A 134 -3.38 -44.37 3.87
C ASN A 134 -3.46 -45.07 2.51
N SER A 135 -4.53 -44.80 1.77
CA SER A 135 -4.59 -45.20 0.37
C SER A 135 -3.69 -44.31 -0.50
N TYR A 136 -3.32 -44.82 -1.66
CA TYR A 136 -2.60 -44.10 -2.71
C TYR A 136 -2.96 -44.66 -4.08
N LEU A 137 -2.85 -43.83 -5.11
CA LEU A 137 -2.96 -44.25 -6.49
C LEU A 137 -1.66 -44.95 -6.93
N ALA A 138 -1.77 -46.12 -7.55
CA ALA A 138 -0.66 -46.87 -8.13
C ALA A 138 -0.83 -47.01 -9.64
N MET A 139 0.25 -46.73 -10.38
CA MET A 139 0.34 -46.92 -11.83
C MET A 139 1.48 -47.89 -12.12
N ARG A 140 1.19 -48.99 -12.82
CA ARG A 140 2.15 -50.08 -13.03
C ARG A 140 2.57 -50.22 -14.48
N THR A 141 3.83 -50.56 -14.68
CA THR A 141 4.33 -51.20 -15.91
C THR A 141 4.92 -52.56 -15.56
N SER A 142 4.59 -53.58 -16.36
CA SER A 142 5.09 -54.94 -16.20
C SER A 142 5.62 -55.47 -17.52
N ARG A 143 6.72 -56.22 -17.43
CA ARG A 143 7.35 -56.86 -18.58
C ARG A 143 6.76 -58.25 -18.81
N GLU A 144 5.96 -58.39 -19.86
CA GLU A 144 5.49 -59.68 -20.34
C GLU A 144 6.47 -60.27 -21.39
N PRO A 145 6.37 -61.58 -21.72
CA PRO A 145 7.24 -62.19 -22.72
C PRO A 145 7.24 -61.47 -24.08
N ASP A 146 6.04 -61.05 -24.53
CA ASP A 146 5.81 -60.55 -25.89
C ASP A 146 5.57 -59.03 -25.96
N PHE A 147 5.33 -58.34 -24.84
CA PHE A 147 5.03 -56.91 -24.80
C PHE A 147 5.36 -56.30 -23.43
N GLN A 148 5.34 -54.97 -23.32
CA GLN A 148 5.36 -54.24 -22.06
C GLN A 148 3.97 -53.65 -21.79
N SER A 149 3.43 -53.88 -20.60
CA SER A 149 2.20 -53.19 -20.18
C SER A 149 2.54 -51.78 -19.66
N ALA A 150 1.64 -50.81 -19.86
CA ALA A 150 1.82 -49.43 -19.42
C ALA A 150 0.57 -48.92 -18.69
N ALA A 151 0.71 -47.77 -18.04
CA ALA A 151 -0.36 -47.02 -17.42
C ALA A 151 -0.25 -45.54 -17.81
N GLU A 152 -1.37 -44.91 -18.17
CA GLU A 152 -1.45 -43.46 -18.35
C GLU A 152 -2.82 -42.96 -17.94
N MET A 153 -2.83 -41.84 -17.25
CA MET A 153 -4.04 -41.06 -17.02
C MET A 153 -3.80 -39.59 -17.31
N GLU A 154 -4.83 -38.95 -17.80
CA GLU A 154 -4.79 -37.55 -18.17
C GLU A 154 -5.81 -36.76 -17.36
N ASN A 155 -5.45 -35.57 -16.93
CA ASN A 155 -6.41 -34.65 -16.35
C ASN A 155 -7.38 -34.13 -17.43
N GLN A 156 -8.66 -33.98 -17.08
CA GLN A 156 -9.71 -33.50 -17.98
C GLN A 156 -9.65 -31.98 -18.21
N GLN A 157 -8.88 -31.21 -17.43
CA GLN A 157 -8.64 -29.79 -17.67
C GLN A 157 -7.68 -29.61 -18.86
N LYS A 158 -8.23 -29.55 -20.09
CA LYS A 158 -7.47 -29.49 -21.35
C LYS A 158 -6.98 -28.10 -21.78
N ASN A 159 -7.15 -27.07 -20.95
CA ASN A 159 -6.85 -25.68 -21.30
C ASN A 159 -5.96 -24.95 -20.27
N LEU A 160 -5.12 -25.68 -19.53
CA LEU A 160 -4.15 -25.08 -18.62
C LEU A 160 -3.22 -24.15 -19.39
N MET A 161 -3.00 -22.95 -18.87
CA MET A 161 -2.10 -21.95 -19.41
C MET A 161 -1.31 -21.34 -18.27
N HIS A 162 -0.04 -21.72 -18.11
CA HIS A 162 0.76 -21.50 -16.91
C HIS A 162 0.17 -22.18 -15.66
N VAL A 163 0.99 -22.94 -14.95
CA VAL A 163 0.57 -23.76 -13.81
C VAL A 163 1.72 -23.91 -12.84
N SER A 164 1.39 -23.93 -11.56
CA SER A 164 2.24 -24.44 -10.50
C SER A 164 1.57 -25.71 -9.97
N MET A 165 2.12 -26.89 -10.27
CA MET A 165 1.56 -28.19 -9.90
C MET A 165 2.53 -29.01 -9.06
N ARG A 166 2.02 -29.62 -8.00
CA ARG A 166 2.72 -30.42 -7.00
C ARG A 166 2.14 -31.82 -6.97
N MET A 167 2.98 -32.81 -6.72
CA MET A 167 2.59 -34.19 -6.52
C MET A 167 3.41 -34.78 -5.37
N TYR A 168 2.73 -35.44 -4.44
CA TYR A 168 3.40 -36.27 -3.43
C TYR A 168 3.37 -37.73 -3.86
N GLY A 169 4.54 -38.25 -4.23
CA GLY A 169 4.67 -39.57 -4.84
C GLY A 169 6.04 -40.21 -4.65
N ARG A 170 6.14 -41.47 -5.10
CA ARG A 170 7.37 -42.27 -5.13
C ARG A 170 7.33 -43.28 -6.28
N VAL A 171 8.49 -43.82 -6.65
CA VAL A 171 8.59 -44.93 -7.62
C VAL A 171 9.21 -46.13 -6.94
N VAL A 172 8.72 -47.34 -7.20
CA VAL A 172 9.24 -48.59 -6.63
C VAL A 172 9.30 -49.70 -7.68
N GLY A 173 10.16 -50.70 -7.48
CA GLY A 173 10.23 -51.90 -8.31
C GLY A 173 11.46 -51.96 -9.21
N SER A 174 11.37 -52.74 -10.29
CA SER A 174 12.54 -53.12 -11.10
C SER A 174 13.06 -52.01 -12.00
N LYS A 175 14.34 -52.15 -12.40
CA LYS A 175 14.99 -51.28 -13.37
C LYS A 175 14.38 -51.45 -14.77
N GLY A 176 14.40 -50.37 -15.55
CA GLY A 176 13.94 -50.37 -16.94
C GLY A 176 12.56 -49.74 -17.15
N ALA A 177 12.13 -48.80 -16.31
CA ALA A 177 10.86 -48.09 -16.43
C ALA A 177 11.01 -46.57 -16.30
N VAL A 178 9.98 -45.84 -16.76
CA VAL A 178 9.87 -44.38 -16.70
C VAL A 178 8.56 -44.01 -16.02
N ALA A 179 8.63 -43.25 -14.94
CA ALA A 179 7.49 -42.57 -14.35
C ALA A 179 7.50 -41.09 -14.75
N GLY A 180 6.42 -40.62 -15.35
CA GLY A 180 6.28 -39.25 -15.84
C GLY A 180 5.20 -38.47 -15.08
N PHE A 181 5.52 -37.22 -14.73
CA PHE A 181 4.56 -36.21 -14.27
C PHE A 181 4.79 -34.91 -15.03
N PHE A 182 3.88 -34.55 -15.95
CA PHE A 182 4.17 -33.53 -16.96
C PHE A 182 2.94 -32.81 -17.48
N THR A 183 3.17 -31.65 -18.13
CA THR A 183 2.14 -30.97 -18.95
C THR A 183 2.36 -31.29 -20.42
N PHE A 184 1.31 -31.61 -21.17
CA PHE A 184 1.42 -32.01 -22.57
C PHE A 184 0.33 -31.41 -23.48
N VAL A 185 0.70 -31.17 -24.73
CA VAL A 185 -0.24 -30.94 -25.86
C VAL A 185 0.39 -31.37 -27.20
N ASP A 186 1.70 -31.18 -27.35
CA ASP A 186 2.53 -31.70 -28.44
C ASP A 186 3.99 -31.72 -27.99
N ASP A 187 4.85 -32.43 -28.74
CA ASP A 187 6.27 -32.67 -28.43
C ASP A 187 7.14 -31.39 -28.30
N ASN A 188 6.60 -30.21 -28.61
CA ASN A 188 7.29 -28.92 -28.46
C ASN A 188 6.70 -28.05 -27.33
N ASN A 189 5.71 -28.54 -26.60
CA ASN A 189 4.98 -27.82 -25.57
C ASN A 189 4.75 -28.73 -24.37
N GLU A 190 5.85 -29.24 -23.82
CA GLU A 190 5.84 -30.11 -22.66
C GLU A 190 6.92 -29.71 -21.64
N SER A 191 6.55 -29.84 -20.36
CA SER A 191 7.44 -29.66 -19.21
C SER A 191 7.23 -30.86 -18.29
N ASP A 192 8.30 -31.60 -18.01
CA ASP A 192 8.22 -32.92 -17.38
C ASP A 192 9.08 -33.04 -16.11
N ILE A 193 8.68 -33.99 -15.27
CA ILE A 193 9.52 -34.67 -14.29
C ILE A 193 9.52 -36.13 -14.69
N GLU A 194 10.69 -36.66 -15.01
CA GLU A 194 10.87 -38.06 -15.37
C GLU A 194 11.80 -38.76 -14.36
N ILE A 195 11.30 -39.85 -13.80
CA ILE A 195 12.07 -40.76 -12.95
C ILE A 195 12.30 -42.04 -13.74
N LEU A 196 13.57 -42.29 -14.09
CA LEU A 196 13.99 -43.46 -14.84
C LEU A 196 14.54 -44.48 -13.83
N THR A 197 13.88 -45.63 -13.67
CA THR A 197 14.30 -46.64 -12.68
C THR A 197 15.63 -47.31 -13.01
N ARG A 198 16.15 -47.10 -14.24
CA ARG A 198 17.51 -47.49 -14.62
C ARG A 198 18.60 -46.59 -14.03
N ASP A 199 18.27 -45.32 -13.79
CA ASP A 199 19.21 -44.33 -13.24
C ASP A 199 19.45 -44.62 -11.75
N PRO A 200 20.51 -44.06 -11.13
CA PRO A 200 20.67 -44.12 -9.69
C PRO A 200 19.43 -43.61 -8.94
N VAL A 201 19.16 -44.17 -7.76
CA VAL A 201 17.95 -43.88 -6.97
C VAL A 201 17.82 -42.41 -6.53
N ASP A 202 18.91 -41.65 -6.60
CA ASP A 202 19.04 -40.24 -6.24
C ASP A 202 19.13 -39.31 -7.47
N THR A 203 18.74 -39.80 -8.65
CA THR A 203 18.80 -39.08 -9.93
C THR A 203 17.41 -38.89 -10.53
N ILE A 204 17.07 -37.64 -10.86
CA ILE A 204 15.78 -37.25 -11.49
C ILE A 204 16.07 -36.31 -12.67
N ARG A 205 15.26 -36.42 -13.74
CA ARG A 205 15.38 -35.57 -14.93
C ARG A 205 14.25 -34.56 -15.00
N TYR A 206 14.59 -33.31 -15.34
CA TYR A 206 13.69 -32.17 -15.45
C TYR A 206 13.83 -31.55 -16.84
N THR A 207 12.82 -31.68 -17.70
CA THR A 207 12.97 -31.37 -19.13
C THR A 207 11.85 -30.49 -19.65
N ASN A 208 12.21 -29.59 -20.57
CA ASN A 208 11.27 -28.99 -21.51
C ASN A 208 11.50 -29.60 -22.88
N GLN A 209 10.49 -30.26 -23.44
CA GLN A 209 10.62 -30.98 -24.72
C GLN A 209 10.66 -30.00 -25.92
N PRO A 210 11.32 -30.37 -27.04
CA PRO A 210 11.97 -31.67 -27.27
C PRO A 210 13.37 -31.76 -26.66
N ALA A 211 13.65 -32.86 -25.95
CA ALA A 211 14.97 -33.21 -25.44
C ALA A 211 15.91 -33.71 -26.53
N VAL A 212 15.35 -34.17 -27.66
CA VAL A 212 16.09 -34.68 -28.83
C VAL A 212 15.60 -33.95 -30.08
N LYS A 213 16.53 -33.42 -30.87
CA LYS A 213 16.24 -32.77 -32.14
C LYS A 213 17.18 -33.29 -33.23
N ASP A 214 16.60 -33.74 -34.34
CA ASP A 214 17.34 -34.35 -35.46
C ASP A 214 18.26 -35.53 -35.02
N GLY A 215 17.81 -36.31 -34.03
CA GLY A 215 18.54 -37.46 -33.49
C GLY A 215 19.66 -37.13 -32.49
N ASN A 216 19.83 -35.87 -32.10
CA ASN A 216 20.82 -35.47 -31.09
C ASN A 216 20.15 -34.89 -29.84
N GLU A 217 20.71 -35.17 -28.66
CA GLU A 217 20.28 -34.55 -27.40
C GLU A 217 20.48 -33.02 -27.43
N VAL A 218 19.49 -32.30 -26.92
CA VAL A 218 19.53 -30.86 -26.73
C VAL A 218 19.96 -30.58 -25.30
N ALA A 219 21.22 -30.19 -25.11
CA ALA A 219 21.81 -30.00 -23.80
C ALA A 219 21.06 -28.96 -22.93
N GLU A 220 20.43 -27.96 -23.54
CA GLU A 220 19.65 -26.94 -22.83
C GLU A 220 18.22 -27.38 -22.49
N ALA A 221 17.74 -28.52 -23.01
CA ALA A 221 16.35 -28.96 -22.80
C ALA A 221 16.15 -29.64 -21.45
N SER A 222 17.10 -30.49 -21.03
CA SER A 222 17.00 -31.34 -19.84
C SER A 222 18.07 -31.03 -18.81
N VAL A 223 17.67 -30.98 -17.54
CA VAL A 223 18.58 -30.88 -16.39
C VAL A 223 18.51 -32.20 -15.63
N THR A 224 19.60 -32.95 -15.64
CA THR A 224 19.76 -34.15 -14.79
C THR A 224 20.29 -33.73 -13.42
N SER A 225 19.53 -34.00 -12.37
CA SER A 225 19.89 -33.62 -11.00
C SER A 225 20.24 -34.87 -10.18
N ALA A 226 21.49 -34.96 -9.72
CA ALA A 226 22.01 -36.07 -8.92
C ALA A 226 22.21 -35.66 -7.44
N ASN A 227 22.36 -36.65 -6.54
CA ASN A 227 22.41 -36.48 -5.07
C ASN A 227 21.11 -35.94 -4.47
N GLN A 228 19.97 -36.29 -5.06
CA GLN A 228 18.66 -36.00 -4.49
C GLN A 228 18.28 -37.05 -3.42
N PRO A 229 17.28 -36.78 -2.57
CA PRO A 229 16.60 -37.84 -1.83
C PRO A 229 16.16 -38.98 -2.76
N SER A 230 16.15 -40.20 -2.23
CA SER A 230 15.78 -41.39 -3.02
C SER A 230 14.37 -41.23 -3.58
N TRP A 231 14.17 -41.47 -4.89
CA TRP A 231 12.83 -41.47 -5.48
C TRP A 231 11.96 -42.67 -5.02
N GLU A 232 12.55 -43.62 -4.28
CA GLU A 232 11.82 -44.69 -3.58
C GLU A 232 11.13 -44.21 -2.29
N ASP A 233 11.57 -43.07 -1.74
CA ASP A 233 10.91 -42.43 -0.60
C ASP A 233 9.74 -41.56 -1.08
N TRP A 234 8.75 -41.31 -0.23
CA TRP A 234 7.69 -40.35 -0.56
C TRP A 234 8.23 -38.93 -0.59
N GLN A 235 8.11 -38.25 -1.74
CA GLN A 235 8.64 -36.91 -1.95
C GLN A 235 7.57 -35.98 -2.56
N THR A 236 7.69 -34.68 -2.31
CA THR A 236 6.89 -33.66 -2.99
C THR A 236 7.65 -33.14 -4.20
N HIS A 237 7.16 -33.45 -5.39
CA HIS A 237 7.64 -32.94 -6.67
C HIS A 237 6.80 -31.72 -7.08
N ARG A 238 7.42 -30.68 -7.65
CA ARG A 238 6.69 -29.49 -8.13
C ARG A 238 7.26 -28.98 -9.46
N ILE A 239 6.36 -28.65 -10.39
CA ILE A 239 6.64 -27.96 -11.65
C ILE A 239 5.94 -26.59 -11.61
N ASP A 240 6.71 -25.53 -11.80
CA ASP A 240 6.20 -24.18 -12.07
C ASP A 240 6.45 -23.83 -13.52
N TRP A 241 5.41 -23.97 -14.35
CA TRP A 241 5.38 -23.47 -15.72
C TRP A 241 4.85 -22.04 -15.74
N LEU A 242 5.76 -21.09 -15.96
CA LEU A 242 5.52 -19.65 -16.03
C LEU A 242 5.71 -19.13 -17.48
N PRO A 243 5.33 -17.88 -17.80
CA PRO A 243 5.37 -17.37 -19.18
C PRO A 243 6.72 -17.46 -19.91
N LYS A 244 7.83 -17.46 -19.18
CA LYS A 244 9.19 -17.46 -19.75
C LYS A 244 10.12 -18.47 -19.08
N HIS A 245 9.65 -19.18 -18.07
CA HIS A 245 10.48 -20.02 -17.22
C HIS A 245 9.72 -21.29 -16.84
N SER A 246 10.43 -22.41 -16.79
CA SER A 246 10.01 -23.60 -16.06
C SER A 246 10.94 -23.78 -14.86
N TYR A 247 10.39 -23.95 -13.66
CA TYR A 247 11.15 -24.25 -12.45
C TYR A 247 10.69 -25.57 -11.84
N TRP A 248 11.62 -26.32 -11.27
CA TRP A 248 11.33 -27.60 -10.64
C TRP A 248 11.83 -27.62 -9.21
N TYR A 249 11.03 -28.22 -8.33
CA TYR A 249 11.34 -28.35 -6.90
C TYR A 249 11.15 -29.78 -6.43
N LEU A 250 11.97 -30.14 -5.44
CA LEU A 250 11.86 -31.37 -4.68
C LEU A 250 11.83 -31.00 -3.20
N ASN A 251 10.77 -31.39 -2.49
CA ASN A 251 10.50 -31.03 -1.08
C ASN A 251 10.68 -29.54 -0.77
N GLY A 252 10.12 -28.68 -1.63
CA GLY A 252 10.18 -27.22 -1.48
C GLY A 252 11.52 -26.59 -1.87
N LYS A 253 12.57 -27.37 -2.13
CA LYS A 253 13.85 -26.87 -2.61
C LYS A 253 13.86 -26.84 -4.14
N GLN A 254 14.21 -25.69 -4.74
CA GLN A 254 14.40 -25.63 -6.19
C GLN A 254 15.62 -26.48 -6.60
N VAL A 255 15.42 -27.36 -7.59
CA VAL A 255 16.41 -28.33 -8.06
C VAL A 255 16.77 -28.14 -9.53
N ALA A 256 15.93 -27.46 -10.32
CA ALA A 256 16.23 -27.07 -11.70
C ALA A 256 15.45 -25.79 -12.11
N GLY A 257 15.92 -25.15 -13.18
CA GLY A 257 15.24 -24.01 -13.82
C GLY A 257 15.67 -23.88 -15.27
N ASN A 258 14.73 -23.61 -16.17
CA ASN A 258 14.98 -23.57 -17.61
C ASN A 258 14.17 -22.46 -18.32
N THR A 259 14.72 -21.93 -19.40
CA THR A 259 14.05 -20.98 -20.32
C THR A 259 13.94 -21.51 -21.75
N TYR A 260 14.61 -22.63 -22.05
CA TYR A 260 14.51 -23.34 -23.32
C TYR A 260 13.14 -24.02 -23.45
N SER A 261 12.53 -23.92 -24.64
CA SER A 261 11.27 -24.58 -25.02
C SER A 261 10.15 -24.55 -23.97
N VAL A 262 10.08 -23.49 -23.16
CA VAL A 262 8.99 -23.32 -22.17
C VAL A 262 7.65 -23.36 -22.92
N PRO A 263 6.68 -24.20 -22.50
CA PRO A 263 5.44 -24.39 -23.25
C PRO A 263 4.70 -23.07 -23.48
N ARG A 264 4.16 -22.89 -24.69
CA ARG A 264 3.48 -21.65 -25.13
C ARG A 264 2.04 -21.89 -25.57
N LYS A 265 1.63 -23.14 -25.63
CA LYS A 265 0.27 -23.57 -25.96
C LYS A 265 -0.43 -24.06 -24.71
N GLN A 266 -1.76 -23.93 -24.72
CA GLN A 266 -2.57 -24.53 -23.67
C GLN A 266 -2.32 -26.04 -23.62
N SER A 267 -2.23 -26.59 -22.41
CA SER A 267 -1.87 -27.99 -22.18
C SER A 267 -2.74 -28.63 -21.11
N TYR A 268 -2.47 -29.88 -20.79
CA TYR A 268 -3.07 -30.61 -19.67
C TYR A 268 -2.02 -31.43 -18.92
N MET A 269 -2.33 -31.78 -17.68
CA MET A 269 -1.49 -32.64 -16.86
C MET A 269 -1.67 -34.12 -17.25
N VAL A 270 -0.56 -34.84 -17.32
CA VAL A 270 -0.49 -36.29 -17.60
C VAL A 270 0.38 -36.96 -16.53
N LEU A 271 -0.05 -38.16 -16.13
CA LEU A 271 0.76 -39.10 -15.35
C LEU A 271 0.88 -40.38 -16.15
N ASN A 272 2.09 -40.94 -16.24
CA ASN A 272 2.29 -42.23 -16.86
C ASN A 272 3.37 -43.07 -16.16
N MET A 273 3.29 -44.37 -16.39
CA MET A 273 4.29 -45.36 -16.01
C MET A 273 4.45 -46.33 -17.16
N TRP A 274 5.63 -46.36 -17.78
CA TRP A 274 5.85 -47.08 -19.04
C TRP A 274 7.29 -47.57 -19.20
N SER A 275 7.50 -48.46 -20.17
CA SER A 275 8.82 -48.93 -20.61
C SER A 275 8.73 -49.42 -22.05
N ASP A 276 9.77 -49.17 -22.83
CA ASP A 276 9.87 -49.57 -24.25
C ASP A 276 11.07 -50.50 -24.53
N GLY A 277 11.86 -50.80 -23.50
CA GLY A 277 13.12 -51.54 -23.58
C GLY A 277 14.20 -50.91 -24.48
N GLY A 278 13.97 -49.69 -24.94
CA GLY A 278 14.88 -48.90 -25.76
C GLY A 278 15.93 -48.19 -24.89
N GLU A 279 16.69 -47.31 -25.55
CA GLU A 279 17.78 -46.58 -24.88
C GLU A 279 17.25 -45.60 -23.82
N TRP A 280 15.99 -45.14 -23.87
CA TRP A 280 15.49 -44.20 -22.85
C TRP A 280 15.04 -44.90 -21.57
N SER A 281 14.09 -45.83 -21.66
CA SER A 281 13.55 -46.52 -20.48
C SER A 281 14.52 -47.56 -19.90
N GLY A 282 15.34 -48.18 -20.75
CA GLY A 282 16.16 -49.34 -20.41
C GLY A 282 15.37 -50.65 -20.46
N ASN A 283 16.08 -51.78 -20.48
CA ASN A 283 15.45 -53.10 -20.59
C ASN A 283 15.03 -53.66 -19.22
N MET A 284 13.73 -53.95 -19.06
CA MET A 284 13.17 -54.61 -17.88
C MET A 284 13.21 -56.14 -18.03
N THR A 285 13.52 -56.87 -16.97
CA THR A 285 13.51 -58.35 -16.97
C THR A 285 12.10 -58.88 -17.18
N VAL A 286 11.93 -59.98 -17.94
CA VAL A 286 10.61 -60.65 -18.05
C VAL A 286 10.08 -61.04 -16.67
N ASP A 287 8.78 -60.82 -16.46
CA ASP A 287 7.99 -60.98 -15.24
C ASP A 287 8.23 -59.91 -14.15
N ASP A 288 9.19 -59.00 -14.34
CA ASP A 288 9.40 -57.87 -13.44
C ASP A 288 8.36 -56.75 -13.66
N SER A 289 8.22 -55.89 -12.64
CA SER A 289 7.35 -54.71 -12.70
C SER A 289 7.90 -53.54 -11.90
N ALA A 290 7.48 -52.34 -12.28
CA ALA A 290 7.72 -51.11 -11.52
C ALA A 290 6.44 -50.30 -11.41
N GLU A 291 6.31 -49.54 -10.31
CA GLU A 291 5.09 -48.82 -9.94
C GLU A 291 5.39 -47.37 -9.56
N PHE A 292 4.50 -46.48 -9.98
CA PHE A 292 4.48 -45.07 -9.63
C PHE A 292 3.31 -44.81 -8.68
N HIS A 293 3.62 -44.41 -7.45
CA HIS A 293 2.64 -44.19 -6.39
C HIS A 293 2.41 -42.71 -6.15
N VAL A 294 1.15 -42.31 -5.98
CA VAL A 294 0.75 -40.91 -5.76
C VAL A 294 -0.30 -40.82 -4.66
N GLN A 295 -0.05 -40.02 -3.63
CA GLN A 295 -0.99 -39.81 -2.52
C GLN A 295 -1.85 -38.57 -2.72
N TRP A 296 -1.30 -37.49 -3.27
CA TRP A 296 -2.08 -36.29 -3.59
C TRP A 296 -1.41 -35.47 -4.69
N ILE A 297 -2.22 -34.68 -5.38
CA ILE A 297 -1.80 -33.72 -6.40
C ILE A 297 -2.45 -32.37 -6.07
N GLU A 298 -1.67 -31.30 -6.04
CA GLU A 298 -2.14 -29.94 -5.79
C GLU A 298 -1.71 -29.02 -6.93
N MET A 299 -2.63 -28.27 -7.53
CA MET A 299 -2.31 -27.37 -8.63
C MET A 299 -3.00 -26.02 -8.50
N THR A 300 -2.27 -24.98 -8.88
CA THR A 300 -2.80 -23.65 -9.11
C THR A 300 -2.44 -23.17 -10.51
N PHE A 301 -3.40 -22.62 -11.24
CA PHE A 301 -3.27 -22.44 -12.69
C PHE A 301 -4.07 -21.27 -13.23
N ASN A 302 -3.69 -20.82 -14.43
CA ASN A 302 -4.54 -20.00 -15.28
C ASN A 302 -5.05 -20.84 -16.46
N THR A 303 -6.04 -20.35 -17.18
CA THR A 303 -6.59 -21.01 -18.37
C THR A 303 -6.50 -20.10 -19.59
N SER A 304 -6.38 -20.68 -20.78
CA SER A 304 -6.37 -19.93 -22.06
C SER A 304 -7.76 -19.40 -22.49
N GLY A 305 -8.83 -19.85 -21.82
CA GLY A 305 -10.24 -19.52 -22.06
C GLY A 305 -11.10 -19.71 -20.80
N PRO A 306 -12.45 -19.71 -20.88
CA PRO A 306 -13.30 -20.07 -19.75
C PRO A 306 -12.89 -21.43 -19.16
N TYR A 307 -13.17 -21.65 -17.88
CA TYR A 307 -13.05 -22.99 -17.31
C TYR A 307 -14.04 -23.93 -18.03
N GLU A 308 -13.53 -24.95 -18.71
CA GLU A 308 -14.33 -25.90 -19.50
C GLU A 308 -14.17 -27.31 -18.94
N GLY A 309 -15.16 -27.78 -18.17
CA GLY A 309 -15.49 -29.21 -18.07
C GLY A 309 -16.53 -29.58 -19.13
N LYS A 310 -16.66 -30.85 -19.52
CA LYS A 310 -17.46 -31.33 -20.67
C LYS A 310 -18.80 -30.57 -20.87
N GLY A 311 -18.82 -29.67 -21.86
CA GLY A 311 -20.01 -29.20 -22.58
C GLY A 311 -20.82 -28.03 -21.99
N LYS A 312 -20.50 -26.79 -22.40
CA LYS A 312 -21.42 -25.80 -23.04
C LYS A 312 -20.79 -24.40 -23.07
N ASN A 313 -20.79 -23.81 -24.27
CA ASN A 313 -20.31 -22.45 -24.55
C ASN A 313 -21.14 -21.37 -23.84
N GLN A 314 -20.53 -20.56 -22.97
CA GLN A 314 -21.03 -19.22 -22.61
C GLN A 314 -19.94 -18.15 -22.73
N LYS A 315 -20.31 -16.99 -23.29
CA LYS A 315 -19.42 -15.86 -23.58
C LYS A 315 -19.17 -14.99 -22.35
N ARG A 316 -17.89 -14.61 -22.19
CA ARG A 316 -17.27 -13.54 -21.37
C ARG A 316 -18.20 -12.59 -20.59
N GLY A 317 -18.03 -12.59 -19.27
CA GLY A 317 -18.09 -11.38 -18.45
C GLY A 317 -16.68 -10.98 -17.99
N LYS A 318 -16.23 -9.76 -18.30
CA LYS A 318 -15.07 -9.14 -17.63
C LYS A 318 -15.50 -8.77 -16.19
N LYS A 319 -14.90 -9.37 -15.17
CA LYS A 319 -14.86 -8.85 -13.78
C LYS A 319 -13.44 -9.05 -13.24
N LYS A 320 -12.74 -7.93 -12.96
CA LYS A 320 -12.36 -7.35 -11.65
C LYS A 320 -11.26 -8.17 -10.94
N GLY A 321 -10.20 -7.47 -10.53
CA GLY A 321 -8.90 -8.02 -10.12
C GLY A 321 -8.94 -8.97 -8.91
N CYS A 322 -7.78 -9.49 -8.53
CA CYS A 322 -7.67 -10.37 -7.36
C CYS A 322 -7.90 -9.59 -6.06
N GLU A 323 -9.09 -9.72 -5.48
CA GLU A 323 -9.51 -9.01 -4.25
C GLU A 323 -9.03 -9.75 -2.97
N VAL A 324 -9.15 -11.08 -2.93
CA VAL A 324 -8.63 -11.93 -1.84
C VAL A 324 -7.58 -12.88 -2.40
N VAL A 325 -6.33 -12.74 -1.93
CA VAL A 325 -5.20 -13.61 -2.31
C VAL A 325 -5.06 -14.73 -1.27
N CYS A 326 -4.96 -15.96 -1.72
CA CYS A 326 -4.65 -17.11 -0.86
C CYS A 326 -3.28 -17.71 -1.20
N LYS A 327 -2.46 -18.05 -0.21
CA LYS A 327 -1.29 -18.89 -0.41
C LYS A 327 -1.69 -20.36 -0.36
N ILE A 328 -0.91 -21.16 -1.07
CA ILE A 328 -0.98 -22.62 -1.02
C ILE A 328 0.33 -23.25 -0.56
N ASP A 329 1.44 -22.50 -0.68
CA ASP A 329 2.73 -22.90 -0.13
C ASP A 329 2.72 -22.70 1.40
N ASP A 330 3.30 -23.64 2.15
CA ASP A 330 3.47 -23.61 3.60
C ASP A 330 2.18 -23.31 4.39
N VAL A 331 1.08 -23.92 3.96
CA VAL A 331 -0.22 -23.89 4.67
C VAL A 331 -0.27 -24.93 5.79
N LYS A 332 -1.07 -24.68 6.83
CA LYS A 332 -1.22 -25.58 7.98
C LYS A 332 -1.80 -26.94 7.61
N ASN A 333 -2.74 -26.95 6.66
CA ASN A 333 -3.42 -28.15 6.18
C ASN A 333 -3.26 -28.25 4.66
N ILE A 334 -2.52 -29.28 4.20
CA ILE A 334 -2.34 -29.57 2.77
C ILE A 334 -3.71 -29.72 2.11
N GLY A 335 -3.89 -29.10 0.94
CA GLY A 335 -5.18 -29.11 0.24
C GLY A 335 -6.15 -28.01 0.66
N THR A 336 -5.74 -27.11 1.57
CA THR A 336 -6.57 -26.00 2.08
C THR A 336 -5.84 -24.66 1.94
N PRO A 337 -6.15 -23.84 0.91
CA PRO A 337 -5.55 -22.53 0.73
C PRO A 337 -5.85 -21.56 1.89
N GLU A 338 -4.84 -20.77 2.30
CA GLU A 338 -4.93 -19.79 3.40
C GLU A 338 -4.93 -18.35 2.88
N VAL A 339 -5.84 -17.50 3.37
CA VAL A 339 -5.94 -16.07 2.98
C VAL A 339 -4.74 -15.27 3.49
N VAL A 340 -4.12 -14.44 2.63
CA VAL A 340 -2.87 -13.72 2.95
C VAL A 340 -3.05 -12.20 3.05
N SER A 341 -4.10 -11.58 2.48
CA SER A 341 -4.06 -10.13 2.21
C SER A 341 -5.16 -9.25 2.81
N VAL A 342 -6.08 -9.74 3.65
CA VAL A 342 -7.18 -8.89 4.20
C VAL A 342 -7.03 -8.56 5.68
N ASN A 343 -6.29 -9.37 6.46
CA ASN A 343 -6.23 -9.19 7.92
C ASN A 343 -5.20 -8.15 8.41
N LYS A 344 -4.07 -7.96 7.70
CA LYS A 344 -3.09 -6.90 8.02
C LYS A 344 -3.74 -5.52 7.97
N SER A 345 -4.40 -5.21 6.85
CA SER A 345 -5.00 -3.90 6.58
C SER A 345 -6.10 -3.56 7.59
N ALA A 346 -6.87 -4.56 8.04
CA ALA A 346 -7.93 -4.36 9.03
C ALA A 346 -7.37 -4.00 10.40
N ALA A 347 -6.41 -4.79 10.91
CA ALA A 347 -5.80 -4.53 12.20
C ALA A 347 -5.05 -3.18 12.21
N ALA A 348 -4.31 -2.87 11.14
CA ALA A 348 -3.64 -1.58 10.99
C ALA A 348 -4.63 -0.40 10.90
N ALA A 349 -5.76 -0.57 10.20
CA ALA A 349 -6.79 0.48 10.11
C ALA A 349 -7.45 0.77 11.47
N VAL A 350 -7.70 -0.28 12.28
CA VAL A 350 -8.19 -0.11 13.65
C VAL A 350 -7.16 0.62 14.51
N ALA A 351 -5.87 0.26 14.41
CA ALA A 351 -4.80 0.98 15.11
C ALA A 351 -4.76 2.47 14.74
N CYS A 352 -4.89 2.81 13.45
CA CYS A 352 -4.93 4.21 13.01
C CYS A 352 -6.09 4.96 13.67
N PHE A 353 -7.32 4.43 13.56
CA PHE A 353 -8.53 5.08 14.07
C PHE A 353 -8.62 5.09 15.61
N ALA A 354 -7.97 4.16 16.31
CA ALA A 354 -7.93 4.13 17.77
C ALA A 354 -7.34 5.43 18.37
N GLY A 355 -6.47 6.13 17.62
CA GLY A 355 -5.96 7.43 18.03
C GLY A 355 -6.88 8.63 17.75
N THR A 356 -8.14 8.42 17.32
CA THR A 356 -9.12 9.50 17.12
C THR A 356 -9.29 10.36 18.39
N ARG A 357 -9.31 9.73 19.57
CA ARG A 357 -9.39 10.45 20.87
C ARG A 357 -8.14 11.30 21.14
N ILE A 358 -6.98 10.88 20.64
CA ILE A 358 -5.72 11.63 20.79
C ILE A 358 -5.84 12.95 20.02
N VAL A 359 -6.26 12.91 18.76
CA VAL A 359 -6.43 14.11 17.92
C VAL A 359 -7.45 15.07 18.55
N LEU A 360 -8.60 14.56 19.02
CA LEU A 360 -9.61 15.36 19.72
C LEU A 360 -9.00 16.08 20.94
N ARG A 361 -8.15 15.41 21.73
CA ARG A 361 -7.46 15.95 22.91
C ARG A 361 -6.25 16.83 22.61
N GLN A 362 -5.66 16.72 21.43
CA GLN A 362 -4.59 17.62 20.95
C GLN A 362 -5.15 18.93 20.39
N LEU A 363 -6.45 18.94 20.05
CA LEU A 363 -7.11 20.10 19.46
C LEU A 363 -7.69 21.06 20.50
N SER A 364 -8.80 20.70 21.15
CA SER A 364 -9.50 21.61 22.07
C SER A 364 -10.18 20.85 23.22
N PRO A 365 -10.34 21.47 24.41
CA PRO A 365 -10.93 20.79 25.57
C PRO A 365 -12.36 20.33 25.31
N GLU A 366 -13.09 21.01 24.44
CA GLU A 366 -14.48 20.68 24.11
C GLU A 366 -14.65 19.60 23.04
N SER A 367 -13.58 19.17 22.36
CA SER A 367 -13.70 18.27 21.21
C SER A 367 -14.21 16.87 21.57
N GLU A 368 -13.71 16.24 22.63
CA GLU A 368 -14.23 14.93 23.05
C GLU A 368 -15.72 14.96 23.44
N PRO A 369 -16.19 15.89 24.29
CA PRO A 369 -17.62 16.00 24.58
C PRO A 369 -18.50 16.24 23.35
N ILE A 370 -18.04 17.01 22.35
CA ILE A 370 -18.79 17.22 21.11
C ILE A 370 -18.86 15.92 20.28
N TYR A 371 -17.75 15.17 20.20
CA TYR A 371 -17.73 13.87 19.54
C TYR A 371 -18.75 12.91 20.17
N ASP A 372 -18.71 12.78 21.51
CA ASP A 372 -19.60 11.88 22.24
C ASP A 372 -21.07 12.31 22.12
N PHE A 373 -21.34 13.61 22.10
CA PHE A 373 -22.67 14.15 21.82
C PHE A 373 -23.21 13.71 20.46
N ILE A 374 -22.40 13.84 19.40
CA ILE A 374 -22.79 13.44 18.04
C ILE A 374 -23.07 11.94 17.97
N VAL A 375 -22.16 11.11 18.49
CA VAL A 375 -22.32 9.65 18.49
C VAL A 375 -23.52 9.21 19.33
N THR A 376 -23.75 9.85 20.47
CA THR A 376 -24.91 9.57 21.35
C THR A 376 -26.23 9.88 20.66
N LEU A 377 -26.34 11.03 19.97
CA LEU A 377 -27.53 11.36 19.20
C LEU A 377 -27.78 10.37 18.05
N HIS A 378 -26.71 9.93 17.36
CA HIS A 378 -26.84 8.89 16.34
C HIS A 378 -27.38 7.58 16.92
N LYS A 379 -26.82 7.11 18.05
CA LYS A 379 -27.27 5.89 18.73
C LYS A 379 -28.71 6.01 19.25
N HIS A 380 -29.09 7.15 19.83
CA HIS A 380 -30.45 7.44 20.31
C HIS A 380 -31.48 7.36 19.17
N SER A 381 -31.17 8.02 18.05
CA SER A 381 -32.02 8.05 16.86
C SER A 381 -31.95 6.79 15.99
N LYS A 382 -30.97 5.92 16.21
CA LYS A 382 -30.64 4.77 15.33
C LYS A 382 -30.44 5.20 13.87
N GLY A 383 -29.92 6.41 13.67
CA GLY A 383 -29.75 7.03 12.36
C GLY A 383 -31.02 7.65 11.74
N ASP A 384 -32.18 7.58 12.42
CA ASP A 384 -33.42 8.27 11.99
C ASP A 384 -33.43 9.73 12.49
N TYR A 385 -32.72 10.57 11.75
CA TYR A 385 -32.59 11.99 12.09
C TYR A 385 -33.87 12.79 11.91
N ASP A 386 -34.80 12.35 11.05
CA ASP A 386 -36.08 13.04 10.87
C ASP A 386 -37.00 12.79 12.08
N ALA A 387 -36.95 11.59 12.67
CA ALA A 387 -37.58 11.33 13.96
C ALA A 387 -36.94 12.14 15.09
N LEU A 388 -35.60 12.23 15.12
CA LEU A 388 -34.88 13.03 16.10
C LEU A 388 -35.25 14.52 16.03
N ALA A 389 -35.34 15.09 14.82
CA ALA A 389 -35.75 16.47 14.64
C ALA A 389 -37.18 16.73 15.12
N LYS A 390 -38.11 15.80 14.86
CA LYS A 390 -39.49 15.90 15.39
C LYS A 390 -39.53 15.84 16.92
N GLU A 391 -38.74 14.97 17.53
CA GLU A 391 -38.61 14.86 18.99
C GLU A 391 -38.06 16.15 19.60
N ALA A 392 -37.03 16.73 18.99
CA ALA A 392 -36.40 17.97 19.44
C ALA A 392 -37.16 19.25 19.04
N GLY A 393 -38.18 19.15 18.18
CA GLY A 393 -38.95 20.29 17.67
C GLY A 393 -38.19 21.17 16.67
N LEU A 394 -37.28 20.58 15.89
CA LEU A 394 -36.50 21.27 14.85
C LEU A 394 -37.19 21.21 13.48
N SER A 395 -36.98 22.25 12.68
CA SER A 395 -37.30 22.26 11.24
C SER A 395 -36.29 21.41 10.45
N GLN A 396 -36.60 21.13 9.18
CA GLN A 396 -35.67 20.40 8.31
C GLN A 396 -34.37 21.18 8.07
N GLU A 397 -34.46 22.50 7.91
CA GLU A 397 -33.30 23.37 7.72
C GLU A 397 -32.40 23.39 8.97
N GLU A 398 -32.99 23.40 10.16
CA GLU A 398 -32.27 23.32 11.43
C GLU A 398 -31.60 21.95 11.61
N LEU A 399 -32.27 20.86 11.20
CA LEU A 399 -31.67 19.52 11.19
C LEU A 399 -30.49 19.45 10.22
N GLU A 400 -30.62 19.97 9.01
CA GLU A 400 -29.54 20.02 8.02
C GLU A 400 -28.36 20.85 8.52
N ALA A 401 -28.62 21.97 9.22
CA ALA A 401 -27.56 22.75 9.87
C ALA A 401 -26.79 21.92 10.91
N TYR A 402 -27.47 21.03 11.65
CA TYR A 402 -26.83 20.15 12.63
C TYR A 402 -26.02 19.06 11.95
N LEU A 403 -26.59 18.36 10.97
CA LEU A 403 -25.92 17.31 10.22
C LEU A 403 -24.67 17.82 9.52
N ASN A 404 -24.74 19.02 8.92
CA ASN A 404 -23.58 19.66 8.30
C ASN A 404 -22.49 20.03 9.32
N TYR A 405 -22.87 20.55 10.49
CA TYR A 405 -21.91 20.83 11.57
C TYR A 405 -21.25 19.55 12.07
N ALA A 406 -22.03 18.50 12.34
CA ALA A 406 -21.53 17.21 12.82
C ALA A 406 -20.59 16.55 11.80
N ALA A 407 -20.94 16.57 10.51
CA ALA A 407 -20.09 16.03 9.46
C ALA A 407 -18.79 16.82 9.29
N GLN A 408 -18.85 18.16 9.39
CA GLN A 408 -17.65 19.00 9.36
C GLN A 408 -16.77 18.76 10.60
N PHE A 409 -17.37 18.64 11.78
CA PHE A 409 -16.69 18.32 13.04
C PHE A 409 -15.94 16.99 12.95
N LEU A 410 -16.63 15.92 12.56
CA LEU A 410 -16.05 14.58 12.42
C LEU A 410 -14.99 14.54 11.32
N GLY A 411 -15.17 15.28 10.22
CA GLY A 411 -14.18 15.36 9.16
C GLY A 411 -12.91 16.14 9.52
N ASN A 412 -12.93 16.96 10.58
CA ASN A 412 -11.76 17.70 11.07
C ASN A 412 -11.23 17.15 12.42
N LEU A 413 -11.89 16.12 12.97
CA LEU A 413 -11.68 15.63 14.35
C LEU A 413 -11.68 16.77 15.39
N GLY A 414 -12.62 17.70 15.24
CA GLY A 414 -12.84 18.80 16.18
C GLY A 414 -13.47 20.04 15.53
N ASN A 415 -13.65 21.09 16.33
CA ASN A 415 -14.36 22.31 15.93
C ASN A 415 -13.46 23.44 15.38
N TYR A 416 -12.23 23.11 14.98
CA TYR A 416 -11.34 24.01 14.24
C TYR A 416 -10.94 23.33 12.94
N LYS A 417 -10.90 24.10 11.86
CA LYS A 417 -10.53 23.55 10.55
C LYS A 417 -9.08 23.07 10.58
N SER A 418 -8.83 21.84 10.15
CA SER A 418 -7.45 21.34 9.93
C SER A 418 -6.70 22.15 8.89
N PHE A 419 -7.43 22.77 7.96
CA PHE A 419 -6.87 23.74 7.02
C PHE A 419 -7.26 25.16 7.40
N GLY A 420 -6.33 25.87 8.05
CA GLY A 420 -6.44 27.28 8.43
C GLY A 420 -6.77 27.54 9.90
N ASP A 421 -6.81 26.50 10.75
CA ASP A 421 -6.83 26.55 12.23
C ASP A 421 -7.82 27.55 12.84
N SER A 422 -8.93 27.76 12.14
CA SER A 422 -10.01 28.66 12.56
C SER A 422 -11.19 27.87 13.06
N LYS A 423 -11.77 28.35 14.15
CA LYS A 423 -12.98 27.78 14.73
C LYS A 423 -14.14 27.87 13.73
N PHE A 424 -14.95 26.82 13.66
CA PHE A 424 -16.25 26.87 13.00
C PHE A 424 -17.33 26.49 14.00
N VAL A 425 -18.46 27.21 13.92
CA VAL A 425 -19.56 27.10 14.88
C VAL A 425 -20.80 26.50 14.19
N PRO A 426 -21.70 25.83 14.94
CA PRO A 426 -22.98 25.42 14.42
C PRO A 426 -23.75 26.62 13.88
N ARG A 427 -24.49 26.44 12.78
CA ARG A 427 -25.45 27.45 12.31
C ARG A 427 -26.76 27.44 13.10
N LEU A 428 -26.92 26.50 14.02
CA LEU A 428 -28.03 26.47 14.96
C LEU A 428 -27.84 27.53 16.03
N GLU A 429 -28.95 28.12 16.47
CA GLU A 429 -29.03 28.88 17.69
C GLU A 429 -28.76 27.98 18.91
N PRO A 430 -28.16 28.49 20.00
CA PRO A 430 -27.89 27.71 21.20
C PRO A 430 -29.12 26.95 21.74
N ARG A 431 -30.31 27.54 21.62
CA ARG A 431 -31.57 26.91 22.03
C ARG A 431 -31.91 25.64 21.23
N GLN A 432 -31.60 25.62 19.94
CA GLN A 432 -31.91 24.50 19.04
C GLN A 432 -30.92 23.35 19.28
N LEU A 433 -29.63 23.65 19.44
CA LEU A 433 -28.64 22.65 19.80
C LEU A 433 -28.93 22.02 21.17
N LYS A 434 -29.36 22.83 22.14
CA LYS A 434 -29.84 22.33 23.43
C LYS A 434 -31.09 21.45 23.30
N ALA A 435 -32.03 21.79 22.40
CA ALA A 435 -33.22 20.98 22.19
C ALA A 435 -32.88 19.56 21.68
N LEU A 436 -31.93 19.44 20.76
CA LEU A 436 -31.36 18.14 20.36
C LEU A 436 -30.77 17.41 21.58
N ALA A 437 -29.99 18.11 22.41
CA ALA A 437 -29.41 17.53 23.61
C ALA A 437 -30.45 16.97 24.59
N THR A 438 -31.61 17.60 24.70
CA THR A 438 -32.67 17.16 25.64
C THR A 438 -33.40 15.88 25.24
N THR A 439 -33.19 15.36 24.01
CA THR A 439 -33.76 14.08 23.56
C THR A 439 -33.15 12.87 24.29
N SER A 440 -31.91 12.99 24.76
CA SER A 440 -31.22 11.95 25.54
C SER A 440 -30.55 12.55 26.77
N LYS A 441 -30.76 11.90 27.93
CA LYS A 441 -30.10 12.31 29.18
C LYS A 441 -28.57 12.30 29.06
N GLU A 442 -28.04 11.35 28.30
CA GLU A 442 -26.60 11.21 28.06
C GLU A 442 -26.10 12.34 27.13
N ALA A 443 -26.81 12.61 26.03
CA ALA A 443 -26.49 13.72 25.14
C ALA A 443 -26.52 15.08 25.87
N LEU A 444 -27.50 15.29 26.76
CA LEU A 444 -27.54 16.48 27.61
C LEU A 444 -26.32 16.59 28.53
N GLY A 445 -25.86 15.46 29.10
CA GLY A 445 -24.66 15.42 29.93
C GLY A 445 -23.39 15.86 29.19
N PHE A 446 -23.23 15.49 27.92
CA PHE A 446 -22.13 15.97 27.08
C PHE A 446 -22.30 17.43 26.67
N TYR A 447 -23.51 17.84 26.28
CA TYR A 447 -23.82 19.23 25.93
C TYR A 447 -23.43 20.21 27.03
N GLU A 448 -23.75 19.90 28.29
CA GLU A 448 -23.42 20.77 29.42
C GLU A 448 -21.91 20.99 29.62
N GLN A 449 -21.05 20.11 29.09
CA GLN A 449 -19.59 20.24 29.15
C GLN A 449 -19.03 21.21 28.10
N PHE A 450 -19.67 21.35 26.93
CA PHE A 450 -19.14 22.16 25.81
C PHE A 450 -19.97 23.39 25.44
N LYS A 451 -21.20 23.54 25.95
CA LYS A 451 -22.17 24.58 25.52
C LYS A 451 -21.61 26.01 25.49
N ASP A 452 -20.69 26.34 26.40
CA ASP A 452 -20.12 27.69 26.52
C ASP A 452 -18.91 27.88 25.58
N ALA A 453 -18.28 26.80 25.15
CA ALA A 453 -17.12 26.82 24.27
C ALA A 453 -17.50 26.80 22.79
N VAL A 454 -18.56 26.09 22.41
CA VAL A 454 -18.87 25.79 21.00
C VAL A 454 -19.14 27.03 20.13
N PHE A 455 -19.68 28.11 20.70
CA PHE A 455 -19.97 29.35 19.95
C PHE A 455 -18.90 30.45 20.10
N ALA A 456 -17.91 30.32 21.00
CA ALA A 456 -16.86 31.28 21.35
C ALA A 456 -17.30 32.71 21.75
N GLY A 457 -18.54 33.15 21.47
CA GLY A 457 -19.06 34.47 21.79
C GLY A 457 -18.23 35.58 21.14
N ASP A 458 -17.94 36.64 21.90
CA ASP A 458 -17.16 37.80 21.45
C ASP A 458 -15.63 37.63 21.61
N ASP A 459 -15.17 36.46 22.08
CA ASP A 459 -13.74 36.20 22.35
C ASP A 459 -13.01 35.78 21.07
N VAL A 460 -12.61 36.78 20.28
CA VAL A 460 -11.93 36.58 18.99
C VAL A 460 -10.64 35.77 19.13
N ALA A 461 -9.94 35.84 20.27
CA ALA A 461 -8.68 35.10 20.46
C ALA A 461 -8.92 33.59 20.45
N LYS A 462 -10.05 33.13 20.98
CA LYS A 462 -10.48 31.71 20.99
C LYS A 462 -11.02 31.22 19.66
N LEU A 463 -11.07 32.05 18.63
CA LEU A 463 -11.40 31.60 17.27
C LEU A 463 -10.19 30.99 16.55
N HIS A 464 -9.02 31.02 17.17
CA HIS A 464 -7.75 30.59 16.58
C HIS A 464 -6.98 29.65 17.50
N LEU A 465 -6.27 28.70 16.90
CA LEU A 465 -5.24 27.93 17.60
C LEU A 465 -3.97 28.78 17.75
N GLY A 466 -3.28 28.63 18.88
CA GLY A 466 -2.12 29.48 19.19
C GLY A 466 -1.61 29.32 20.62
N TYR A 467 -0.65 30.17 21.00
CA TYR A 467 -0.11 30.20 22.36
C TYR A 467 -1.20 30.57 23.39
N PRO A 468 -1.35 29.81 24.49
CA PRO A 468 -2.32 30.12 25.54
C PRO A 468 -2.15 31.52 26.16
N SER A 469 -0.90 31.97 26.36
CA SER A 469 -0.60 33.32 26.87
C SER A 469 -1.08 34.46 25.98
N ALA A 470 -1.42 34.20 24.71
CA ALA A 470 -2.01 35.16 23.78
C ALA A 470 -3.55 35.10 23.75
N GLY A 471 -4.17 34.27 24.61
CA GLY A 471 -5.62 34.05 24.65
C GLY A 471 -6.14 33.05 23.61
N HIS A 472 -5.25 32.43 22.83
CA HIS A 472 -5.59 31.41 21.85
C HIS A 472 -5.80 30.04 22.50
N VAL A 473 -6.31 29.08 21.72
CA VAL A 473 -6.54 27.71 22.19
C VAL A 473 -5.39 26.80 21.76
N SER A 474 -4.85 26.02 22.70
CA SER A 474 -3.95 24.91 22.40
C SER A 474 -3.96 23.93 23.56
N THR A 475 -4.16 22.64 23.26
CA THR A 475 -4.19 21.56 24.25
C THR A 475 -2.95 20.67 24.22
N TYR A 476 -1.93 21.06 23.46
CA TYR A 476 -0.53 20.68 23.72
C TYR A 476 -0.03 21.25 25.06
N TYR A 477 -0.74 22.24 25.60
CA TYR A 477 -0.46 22.83 26.90
C TYR A 477 -1.64 22.70 27.88
N PRO A 478 -2.04 21.47 28.25
CA PRO A 478 -3.25 21.24 29.05
C PRO A 478 -3.12 21.85 30.46
N ASP A 479 -4.26 22.16 31.07
CA ASP A 479 -4.38 22.69 32.44
C ASP A 479 -3.53 23.94 32.74
N SER A 480 -3.07 24.64 31.69
CA SER A 480 -2.04 25.69 31.81
C SER A 480 -2.38 26.95 31.00
N PRO A 481 -3.54 27.60 31.24
CA PRO A 481 -3.96 28.76 30.44
C PRO A 481 -2.99 29.95 30.52
N GLY A 482 -2.13 30.01 31.56
CA GLY A 482 -1.13 31.05 31.75
C GLY A 482 0.31 30.66 31.41
N ILE A 483 0.54 29.53 30.73
CA ILE A 483 1.90 29.18 30.27
C ILE A 483 2.35 30.12 29.16
N THR A 484 3.55 30.67 29.28
CA THR A 484 4.08 31.62 28.30
C THR A 484 4.92 30.92 27.24
N LYS A 485 5.08 31.59 26.10
CA LYS A 485 5.98 31.13 25.04
C LYS A 485 7.41 30.92 25.55
N GLU A 486 7.90 31.80 26.41
CA GLU A 486 9.25 31.74 26.98
C GLU A 486 9.43 30.54 27.90
N GLU A 487 8.40 30.19 28.69
CA GLU A 487 8.42 28.98 29.51
C GLU A 487 8.43 27.72 28.65
N ILE A 488 7.61 27.69 27.58
CA ILE A 488 7.58 26.58 26.63
C ILE A 488 8.95 26.41 25.95
N THR A 489 9.54 27.50 25.47
CA THR A 489 10.89 27.50 24.89
C THR A 489 11.92 27.01 25.90
N GLY A 490 11.93 27.55 27.12
CA GLY A 490 12.90 27.14 28.14
C GLY A 490 12.84 25.67 28.51
N VAL A 491 11.64 25.08 28.61
CA VAL A 491 11.49 23.63 28.84
C VAL A 491 11.90 22.83 27.61
N SER A 492 11.51 23.26 26.41
CA SER A 492 11.81 22.54 25.16
C SER A 492 13.31 22.52 24.87
N ASP A 493 13.99 23.67 24.97
CA ASP A 493 15.45 23.81 24.82
C ASP A 493 16.19 22.93 25.84
N PHE A 494 15.69 22.87 27.09
CA PHE A 494 16.26 22.02 28.11
C PHE A 494 16.16 20.54 27.75
N LEU A 495 15.00 20.07 27.30
CA LEU A 495 14.79 18.67 26.89
C LEU A 495 15.61 18.31 25.65
N GLU A 496 15.70 19.21 24.68
CA GLU A 496 16.58 19.06 23.52
C GLU A 496 18.04 18.91 23.96
N SER A 497 18.51 19.69 24.95
CA SER A 497 19.86 19.55 25.50
C SER A 497 20.12 18.20 26.19
N LYS A 498 19.06 17.47 26.57
CA LYS A 498 19.12 16.10 27.08
C LYS A 498 19.03 15.05 25.97
N GLY A 499 18.66 15.44 24.76
CA GLY A 499 18.43 14.55 23.63
C GLY A 499 17.04 13.91 23.62
N LEU A 500 16.06 14.47 24.34
CA LEU A 500 14.67 13.98 24.27
C LEU A 500 13.98 14.55 23.04
N LEU A 501 13.40 13.67 22.23
CA LEU A 501 12.60 14.05 21.07
C LEU A 501 11.20 14.57 21.51
N PRO A 502 10.68 15.65 20.92
CA PRO A 502 9.50 16.34 21.43
C PRO A 502 8.15 15.85 20.87
N GLU A 503 8.12 15.05 19.82
CA GLU A 503 6.94 14.85 18.96
C GLU A 503 5.74 14.24 19.70
N ASN A 504 5.97 13.32 20.64
CA ASN A 504 4.94 12.63 21.41
C ASN A 504 4.67 13.26 22.79
N THR A 505 5.00 14.56 22.96
CA THR A 505 4.94 15.25 24.25
C THR A 505 3.83 16.29 24.34
N ARG A 506 3.36 16.56 25.56
CA ARG A 506 2.61 17.77 25.95
C ARG A 506 3.21 18.38 27.20
N ILE A 507 2.95 19.66 27.49
CA ILE A 507 3.52 20.34 28.67
C ILE A 507 2.43 20.97 29.51
N ARG A 508 2.43 20.72 30.82
CA ARG A 508 1.62 21.50 31.77
C ARG A 508 2.44 22.10 32.90
N LYS A 509 1.98 23.24 33.41
CA LYS A 509 2.50 23.82 34.66
C LYS A 509 2.01 23.00 35.83
N ALA A 510 2.92 22.67 36.75
CA ALA A 510 2.61 21.87 37.93
C ALA A 510 3.38 22.44 39.12
N GLY A 511 2.67 23.01 40.10
CA GLY A 511 3.23 23.43 41.40
C GLY A 511 4.57 24.19 41.32
N ASP A 512 5.67 23.45 41.52
CA ASP A 512 7.06 23.93 41.57
C ASP A 512 7.79 23.90 40.21
N GLY A 513 7.09 23.70 39.09
CA GLY A 513 7.68 23.69 37.75
C GLY A 513 6.74 23.21 36.65
N PHE A 514 7.20 22.23 35.87
CA PHE A 514 6.55 21.72 34.68
C PHE A 514 6.52 20.20 34.64
N GLU A 515 5.42 19.65 34.13
CA GLU A 515 5.28 18.25 33.78
C GLU A 515 5.21 18.12 32.27
N VAL A 516 6.06 17.25 31.73
CA VAL A 516 6.14 16.88 30.32
C VAL A 516 5.43 15.54 30.19
N LEU A 517 4.23 15.56 29.66
CA LEU A 517 3.39 14.38 29.47
C LEU A 517 3.90 13.61 28.25
N ILE A 518 4.26 12.34 28.44
CA ILE A 518 4.73 11.45 27.38
C ILE A 518 3.60 10.51 27.00
N ALA A 519 3.26 10.46 25.72
CA ALA A 519 2.28 9.51 25.21
C ALA A 519 2.80 8.08 25.31
N SER A 520 2.15 7.25 26.13
CA SER A 520 2.52 5.85 26.33
C SER A 520 1.41 5.04 26.97
N ALA A 521 1.34 3.74 26.69
CA ALA A 521 0.42 2.83 27.38
C ALA A 521 0.81 2.66 28.86
N LEU A 522 2.11 2.52 29.13
CA LEU A 522 2.65 2.39 30.48
C LEU A 522 2.71 3.75 31.17
N SER A 523 2.24 3.83 32.41
CA SER A 523 2.36 5.03 33.25
C SER A 523 3.70 5.13 33.98
N ASP A 524 4.45 4.04 34.08
CA ASP A 524 5.77 3.98 34.71
C ASP A 524 6.67 2.95 34.00
N PRO A 525 7.10 3.21 32.75
CA PRO A 525 8.08 2.35 32.08
C PRO A 525 9.39 2.31 32.89
N SER A 526 10.09 1.18 32.91
CA SER A 526 11.39 1.07 33.59
C SER A 526 12.43 2.02 33.00
N PRO A 527 13.48 2.45 33.75
CA PRO A 527 14.53 3.32 33.22
C PRO A 527 15.18 2.81 31.93
N GLU A 528 15.24 1.49 31.72
CA GLU A 528 15.78 0.84 30.52
C GLU A 528 14.85 0.94 29.30
N GLN A 529 13.56 1.21 29.51
CA GLN A 529 12.56 1.37 28.45
C GLN A 529 12.35 2.82 28.02
N ARG A 530 12.93 3.78 28.75
CA ARG A 530 12.82 5.22 28.50
C ARG A 530 13.97 5.70 27.64
N ASP A 531 13.73 6.73 26.83
CA ASP A 531 14.78 7.41 26.05
C ASP A 531 15.78 8.14 26.97
N LEU A 532 15.28 8.66 28.10
CA LEU A 532 16.10 9.21 29.19
C LEU A 532 15.89 8.39 30.47
N LYS A 533 17.00 8.02 31.13
CA LYS A 533 16.95 7.26 32.38
C LYS A 533 16.38 8.09 33.52
N GLU A 534 16.81 9.33 33.63
CA GLU A 534 16.26 10.29 34.56
C GLU A 534 14.89 10.81 34.08
N SER A 535 14.00 11.10 35.02
CA SER A 535 12.65 11.62 34.73
C SER A 535 12.31 12.87 35.54
N GLU A 536 13.25 13.42 36.31
CA GLU A 536 13.08 14.67 37.04
C GLU A 536 14.41 15.43 37.08
N TRP A 537 14.34 16.74 36.84
CA TRP A 537 15.47 17.66 36.96
C TRP A 537 15.02 18.96 37.61
N THR A 538 15.99 19.69 38.18
CA THR A 538 15.82 21.06 38.66
C THR A 538 16.61 22.01 37.75
N LEU A 539 15.92 23.01 37.20
CA LEU A 539 16.51 24.05 36.36
C LEU A 539 17.29 25.08 37.20
N ASP A 540 18.11 25.90 36.54
CA ASP A 540 18.92 26.94 37.20
C ASP A 540 18.08 27.98 37.95
N ASP A 541 16.83 28.20 37.53
CA ASP A 541 15.88 29.10 38.20
C ASP A 541 15.13 28.45 39.37
N GLY A 542 15.48 27.20 39.71
CA GLY A 542 14.91 26.42 40.81
C GLY A 542 13.61 25.68 40.46
N LYS A 543 13.06 25.85 39.25
CA LYS A 543 11.87 25.11 38.81
C LYS A 543 12.19 23.67 38.48
N LYS A 544 11.23 22.77 38.67
CA LYS A 544 11.37 21.37 38.26
C LYS A 544 10.86 21.10 36.84
N VAL A 545 11.46 20.13 36.16
CA VAL A 545 10.92 19.52 34.94
C VAL A 545 10.80 18.03 35.20
N ARG A 546 9.61 17.46 35.01
CA ARG A 546 9.34 16.03 35.26
C ARG A 546 8.72 15.38 34.03
N LEU A 547 9.21 14.21 33.66
CA LEU A 547 8.55 13.36 32.66
C LEU A 547 7.43 12.57 33.34
N VAL A 548 6.22 12.65 32.79
CA VAL A 548 5.04 11.93 33.26
C VAL A 548 4.54 11.06 32.12
N PHE A 549 4.73 9.76 32.24
CA PHE A 549 4.27 8.77 31.25
C PHE A 549 2.80 8.43 31.45
N GLY A 550 2.19 7.80 30.45
CA GLY A 550 0.79 7.35 30.50
C GLY A 550 -0.19 8.32 29.87
N ASP A 551 0.28 9.36 29.17
CA ASP A 551 -0.62 10.20 28.38
C ASP A 551 -1.26 9.36 27.28
N TYR A 552 -2.57 9.48 27.13
CA TYR A 552 -3.36 8.65 26.22
C TYR A 552 -3.23 7.13 26.45
N SER A 553 -2.95 6.68 27.67
CA SER A 553 -2.63 5.27 27.98
C SER A 553 -3.62 4.23 27.44
N LYS A 554 -4.92 4.53 27.49
CA LYS A 554 -5.96 3.61 26.95
C LYS A 554 -5.84 3.46 25.44
N GLU A 555 -5.74 4.59 24.74
CA GLU A 555 -5.60 4.61 23.29
C GLU A 555 -4.27 3.98 22.87
N MET A 556 -3.17 4.33 23.52
CA MET A 556 -1.84 3.79 23.26
C MET A 556 -1.78 2.27 23.42
N GLU A 557 -2.44 1.70 24.44
CA GLU A 557 -2.51 0.24 24.60
C GLU A 557 -3.32 -0.42 23.48
N LEU A 558 -4.48 0.17 23.12
CA LEU A 558 -5.32 -0.35 22.04
C LEU A 558 -4.58 -0.32 20.69
N ILE A 559 -3.89 0.79 20.41
CA ILE A 559 -3.04 0.95 19.22
C ILE A 559 -1.94 -0.11 19.24
N ALA A 560 -1.16 -0.22 20.31
CA ALA A 560 -0.07 -1.20 20.40
C ALA A 560 -0.56 -2.65 20.25
N HIS A 561 -1.73 -2.98 20.82
CA HIS A 561 -2.36 -4.28 20.64
C HIS A 561 -2.69 -4.57 19.17
N HIS A 562 -3.34 -3.63 18.47
CA HIS A 562 -3.69 -3.83 17.06
C HIS A 562 -2.49 -3.81 16.12
N ILE A 563 -1.41 -3.13 16.48
CA ILE A 563 -0.12 -3.26 15.77
C ILE A 563 0.45 -4.67 15.94
N ASP A 564 0.41 -5.26 17.14
CA ASP A 564 0.81 -6.66 17.34
C ASP A 564 -0.09 -7.67 16.60
N GLU A 565 -1.39 -7.37 16.46
CA GLU A 565 -2.30 -8.17 15.63
C GLU A 565 -1.95 -8.04 14.14
N ALA A 566 -1.66 -6.82 13.66
CA ALA A 566 -1.23 -6.58 12.28
C ALA A 566 0.09 -7.30 11.96
N LYS A 567 1.01 -7.38 12.94
CA LYS A 567 2.32 -8.04 12.80
C LYS A 567 2.21 -9.51 12.41
N LYS A 568 1.18 -10.21 12.87
CA LYS A 568 0.94 -11.62 12.51
C LYS A 568 0.73 -11.84 11.01
N TYR A 569 0.48 -10.77 10.27
CA TYR A 569 0.22 -10.75 8.83
C TYR A 569 1.26 -9.93 8.06
N ALA A 570 2.40 -9.60 8.67
CA ALA A 570 3.50 -8.93 8.01
C ALA A 570 4.00 -9.77 6.81
N ALA A 571 4.22 -9.11 5.67
CA ALA A 571 4.62 -9.76 4.42
C ALA A 571 6.12 -10.09 4.34
N ASN A 572 6.93 -9.44 5.19
CA ASN A 572 8.38 -9.62 5.24
C ASN A 572 8.97 -9.20 6.60
N ASP A 573 10.28 -9.40 6.77
CA ASP A 573 10.99 -9.11 8.01
C ASP A 573 11.06 -7.60 8.34
N ASN A 574 11.10 -6.73 7.31
CA ASN A 574 11.09 -5.28 7.53
C ASN A 574 9.76 -4.84 8.13
N GLU A 575 8.63 -5.33 7.61
CA GLU A 575 7.31 -5.07 8.16
C GLU A 575 7.16 -5.62 9.59
N THR A 576 7.70 -6.82 9.84
CA THR A 576 7.68 -7.42 11.19
C THR A 576 8.42 -6.52 12.18
N LYS A 577 9.66 -6.12 11.84
CA LYS A 577 10.48 -5.23 12.67
C LYS A 577 9.85 -3.86 12.87
N MET A 578 9.30 -3.28 11.80
CA MET A 578 8.58 -2.01 11.85
C MET A 578 7.45 -2.07 12.88
N MET A 579 6.61 -3.10 12.84
CA MET A 579 5.48 -3.24 13.77
C MET A 579 5.93 -3.54 15.21
N GLU A 580 7.01 -4.30 15.41
CA GLU A 580 7.58 -4.50 16.75
C GLU A 580 8.03 -3.20 17.40
N GLU A 581 8.73 -2.37 16.66
CA GLU A 581 9.25 -1.10 17.17
C GLU A 581 8.13 -0.04 17.32
N TYR A 582 7.10 -0.04 16.46
CA TYR A 582 5.88 0.75 16.72
C TYR A 582 5.19 0.33 18.02
N ALA A 583 4.92 -0.96 18.20
CA ALA A 583 4.24 -1.45 19.41
C ALA A 583 5.04 -1.15 20.68
N LYS A 584 6.38 -1.25 20.61
CA LYS A 584 7.28 -0.86 21.70
C LYS A 584 7.21 0.64 21.97
N SER A 585 7.29 1.48 20.93
CA SER A 585 7.17 2.93 21.05
C SER A 585 5.86 3.34 21.73
N PHE A 586 4.72 2.84 21.26
CA PHE A 586 3.41 3.18 21.82
C PHE A 586 3.22 2.67 23.25
N ARG A 587 3.86 1.54 23.61
CA ARG A 587 3.82 1.05 25.00
C ARG A 587 4.66 1.88 25.95
N THR A 588 5.88 2.23 25.57
CA THR A 588 6.86 2.83 26.48
C THR A 588 7.00 4.35 26.36
N GLY A 589 6.52 4.93 25.26
CA GLY A 589 6.71 6.33 24.90
C GLY A 589 8.06 6.64 24.26
N SER A 590 8.81 5.62 23.84
CA SER A 590 10.15 5.80 23.23
C SER A 590 10.05 6.25 21.78
N LEU A 591 10.55 7.45 21.47
CA LEU A 591 10.68 7.94 20.10
C LEU A 591 11.94 7.39 19.42
N GLU A 592 12.92 6.88 20.17
CA GLU A 592 14.02 6.12 19.57
C GLU A 592 13.53 4.78 18.99
N ALA A 593 12.62 4.09 19.67
CA ALA A 593 11.91 2.93 19.11
C ALA A 593 11.10 3.33 17.87
N PHE A 594 10.40 4.48 17.92
CA PHE A 594 9.68 5.00 16.75
C PHE A 594 10.62 5.27 15.57
N LYS A 595 11.79 5.87 15.80
CA LYS A 595 12.78 6.07 14.73
C LYS A 595 13.27 4.75 14.15
N GLU A 596 13.41 3.71 14.95
CA GLU A 596 13.79 2.38 14.45
C GLU A 596 12.68 1.74 13.60
N SER A 597 11.40 1.93 13.93
CA SER A 597 10.30 1.49 13.06
C SER A 597 10.33 2.23 11.72
N GLN A 598 10.59 3.55 11.73
CA GLN A 598 10.74 4.35 10.52
C GLN A 598 11.93 3.90 9.65
N ARG A 599 13.05 3.51 10.26
CA ARG A 599 14.18 2.90 9.53
C ARG A 599 13.76 1.60 8.85
N ALA A 600 13.08 0.71 9.56
CA ALA A 600 12.57 -0.54 8.98
C ALA A 600 11.56 -0.28 7.85
N TRP A 601 10.65 0.68 8.03
CA TRP A 601 9.65 1.08 7.06
C TRP A 601 10.25 1.62 5.75
N ILE A 602 11.30 2.44 5.81
CA ILE A 602 11.98 2.92 4.60
C ILE A 602 12.64 1.79 3.82
N MET A 603 13.12 0.75 4.52
CA MET A 603 13.75 -0.42 3.90
C MET A 603 12.73 -1.38 3.27
N ASP A 604 11.46 -1.29 3.65
CA ASP A 604 10.36 -2.01 3.00
C ASP A 604 9.99 -1.34 1.66
N LYS A 605 10.51 -1.88 0.55
CA LYS A 605 10.34 -1.32 -0.80
C LYS A 605 9.22 -2.02 -1.55
N GLY A 606 8.34 -1.23 -2.17
CA GLY A 606 7.25 -1.71 -3.01
C GLY A 606 6.24 -2.65 -2.31
N PRO A 607 5.78 -2.36 -1.07
CA PRO A 607 4.76 -3.18 -0.44
C PRO A 607 3.46 -3.17 -1.25
N THR A 608 2.60 -4.18 -1.06
CA THR A 608 1.24 -4.14 -1.65
C THR A 608 0.29 -3.26 -0.83
N VAL A 609 0.51 -3.23 0.49
CA VAL A 609 -0.20 -2.42 1.47
C VAL A 609 0.82 -1.53 2.16
N GLU A 610 0.77 -0.24 1.86
CA GLU A 610 1.59 0.78 2.48
C GLU A 610 0.89 1.33 3.73
N SER A 611 1.65 1.61 4.78
CA SER A 611 1.12 2.16 6.03
C SER A 611 2.20 2.88 6.83
N ASP A 612 1.84 3.99 7.45
CA ASP A 612 2.62 4.66 8.50
C ASP A 612 1.66 5.17 9.58
N ILE A 613 2.13 5.26 10.82
CA ILE A 613 1.29 5.57 11.99
C ILE A 613 2.14 6.12 13.14
N GLY A 614 1.74 7.23 13.75
CA GLY A 614 2.45 7.81 14.90
C GLY A 614 2.12 9.28 15.17
N PHE A 615 3.03 9.97 15.85
CA PHE A 615 3.00 11.43 16.03
C PHE A 615 3.91 12.06 14.96
N ILE A 616 3.35 12.45 13.82
CA ILE A 616 4.12 12.70 12.59
C ILE A 616 4.29 14.20 12.31
N GLU A 617 3.18 14.91 12.11
CA GLU A 617 3.20 16.28 11.58
C GLU A 617 3.06 17.33 12.69
N THR A 618 3.93 18.33 12.71
CA THR A 618 4.01 19.30 13.82
C THR A 618 3.23 20.60 13.58
N TYR A 619 2.37 20.64 12.55
CA TYR A 619 1.75 21.88 12.06
C TYR A 619 0.86 22.60 13.09
N ARG A 620 0.23 21.87 14.01
CA ARG A 620 -0.83 22.41 14.89
C ARG A 620 -0.37 22.75 16.31
N ASP A 621 0.85 22.36 16.68
CA ASP A 621 1.49 22.92 17.87
C ASP A 621 1.90 24.36 17.56
N PRO A 622 1.45 25.39 18.30
CA PRO A 622 1.91 26.76 18.08
C PRO A 622 3.42 26.95 18.27
N HIS A 623 4.10 25.99 18.91
CA HIS A 623 5.55 25.95 19.01
C HIS A 623 6.22 25.18 17.86
N GLY A 624 5.47 24.34 17.13
CA GLY A 624 5.91 23.70 15.88
C GLY A 624 6.81 22.47 16.04
N ILE A 625 6.88 21.87 17.23
CA ILE A 625 7.77 20.71 17.49
C ILE A 625 7.04 19.47 18.00
N ARG A 626 5.78 19.58 18.43
CA ARG A 626 4.97 18.43 18.87
C ARG A 626 4.12 17.93 17.71
N GLY A 627 4.11 16.62 17.50
CA GLY A 627 3.39 15.97 16.40
C GLY A 627 1.92 15.75 16.73
N GLU A 628 1.05 15.98 15.74
CA GLU A 628 -0.33 15.49 15.78
C GLU A 628 -0.33 13.97 15.51
N TRP A 629 -1.22 13.24 16.19
CA TRP A 629 -1.44 11.83 15.88
C TRP A 629 -2.03 11.67 14.48
N GLU A 630 -1.42 10.81 13.67
CA GLU A 630 -1.99 10.36 12.41
C GLU A 630 -1.61 8.91 12.09
N GLY A 631 -2.36 8.31 11.17
CA GLY A 631 -1.97 7.02 10.60
C GLY A 631 -2.80 6.67 9.38
N PHE A 632 -2.18 5.98 8.43
CA PHE A 632 -2.84 5.56 7.22
C PHE A 632 -2.56 4.12 6.84
N VAL A 633 -3.50 3.55 6.09
CA VAL A 633 -3.37 2.27 5.40
C VAL A 633 -3.83 2.50 3.97
N ALA A 634 -3.00 2.15 2.98
CA ALA A 634 -3.29 2.43 1.58
C ALA A 634 -2.71 1.37 0.63
N MET A 635 -3.40 1.15 -0.48
CA MET A 635 -3.05 0.11 -1.45
C MET A 635 -2.18 0.72 -2.53
N VAL A 636 -1.04 0.10 -2.83
CA VAL A 636 -0.16 0.60 -3.89
C VAL A 636 -0.82 0.37 -5.25
N ASN A 637 -1.09 1.46 -5.97
CA ASN A 637 -1.55 1.41 -7.34
C ASN A 637 -0.37 1.11 -8.27
N LYS A 638 -0.13 -0.18 -8.56
CA LYS A 638 1.03 -0.63 -9.36
C LYS A 638 1.09 0.01 -10.76
N GLU A 639 -0.07 0.28 -11.37
CA GLU A 639 -0.12 0.91 -12.70
C GLU A 639 0.36 2.35 -12.66
N ARG A 640 -0.16 3.16 -11.73
CA ARG A 640 0.27 4.56 -11.55
C ARG A 640 1.69 4.65 -11.01
N THR A 641 2.06 3.82 -10.04
CA THR A 641 3.44 3.73 -9.51
C THR A 641 4.45 3.48 -10.62
N LYS A 642 4.11 2.70 -11.67
CA LYS A 642 5.00 2.51 -12.83
C LYS A 642 5.35 3.82 -13.56
N ALA A 643 4.42 4.76 -13.65
CA ALA A 643 4.68 6.09 -14.23
C ALA A 643 5.66 6.88 -13.35
N PHE A 644 5.45 6.87 -12.02
CA PHE A 644 6.37 7.50 -11.06
C PHE A 644 7.76 6.83 -11.05
N SER A 645 7.85 5.50 -11.11
CA SER A 645 9.15 4.80 -11.19
C SER A 645 9.92 5.20 -12.46
N LYS A 646 9.24 5.25 -13.61
CA LYS A 646 9.87 5.76 -14.84
C LYS A 646 10.29 7.23 -14.72
N LEU A 647 9.49 8.06 -14.03
CA LEU A 647 9.87 9.44 -13.76
C LEU A 647 11.15 9.51 -12.91
N VAL A 648 11.26 8.70 -11.86
CA VAL A 648 12.47 8.57 -11.02
C VAL A 648 13.68 8.10 -11.83
N GLU A 649 13.53 7.08 -12.67
CA GLU A 649 14.60 6.58 -13.56
C GLU A 649 15.08 7.64 -14.55
N SER A 650 14.15 8.47 -15.05
CA SER A 650 14.43 9.53 -16.01
C SER A 650 14.85 10.86 -15.38
N ALA A 651 14.76 11.01 -14.06
CA ALA A 651 15.08 12.26 -13.35
C ALA A 651 16.46 12.84 -13.71
N PRO A 652 17.55 12.05 -13.81
CA PRO A 652 18.87 12.58 -14.21
C PRO A 652 18.90 13.24 -15.59
N GLN A 653 17.96 12.90 -16.50
CA GLN A 653 17.84 13.53 -17.82
C GLN A 653 17.16 14.90 -17.75
N TYR A 654 16.23 15.09 -16.80
CA TYR A 654 15.42 16.30 -16.71
C TYR A 654 15.98 17.34 -15.73
N ILE A 655 16.73 16.92 -14.70
CA ILE A 655 17.39 17.85 -13.75
C ILE A 655 18.25 18.90 -14.49
N PRO A 656 19.09 18.55 -15.49
CA PRO A 656 19.88 19.54 -16.24
C PRO A 656 19.07 20.52 -17.09
N LYS A 657 17.76 20.31 -17.27
CA LYS A 657 16.87 21.25 -17.98
C LYS A 657 16.32 22.35 -17.06
N LEU A 658 16.49 22.21 -15.75
CA LEU A 658 16.09 23.24 -14.79
C LEU A 658 16.99 24.48 -14.95
N PRO A 659 16.50 25.69 -14.63
CA PRO A 659 17.14 26.93 -15.04
C PRO A 659 18.35 27.32 -14.14
N TRP A 660 19.05 26.36 -13.54
CA TRP A 660 20.27 26.58 -12.76
C TRP A 660 21.41 25.66 -13.21
N GLY A 661 22.64 26.12 -12.97
CA GLY A 661 23.84 25.35 -13.31
C GLY A 661 24.10 24.18 -12.35
N LYS A 662 24.93 23.23 -12.78
CA LYS A 662 25.35 22.06 -11.99
C LYS A 662 25.94 22.44 -10.62
N GLU A 663 26.53 23.63 -10.51
CA GLU A 663 27.14 24.13 -9.28
C GLU A 663 26.11 24.41 -8.18
N PHE A 664 24.83 24.54 -8.54
CA PHE A 664 23.69 24.76 -7.64
C PHE A 664 22.78 23.52 -7.55
N GLU A 665 23.26 22.37 -8.02
CA GLU A 665 22.58 21.07 -7.95
C GLU A 665 23.38 20.09 -7.10
N LYS A 666 22.71 19.09 -6.54
CA LYS A 666 23.36 18.04 -5.74
C LYS A 666 24.32 17.24 -6.63
N ASP A 667 25.48 16.86 -6.06
CA ASP A 667 26.50 16.13 -6.83
C ASP A 667 26.03 14.73 -7.26
N LYS A 668 25.11 14.13 -6.48
CA LYS A 668 24.43 12.88 -6.80
C LYS A 668 22.94 13.02 -6.51
N PHE A 669 22.11 12.69 -7.50
CA PHE A 669 20.68 12.51 -7.29
C PHE A 669 20.46 11.18 -6.55
N LEU A 670 19.83 11.24 -5.37
CA LEU A 670 19.42 10.06 -4.62
C LEU A 670 17.99 9.73 -5.04
N SER A 671 17.82 8.67 -5.83
CA SER A 671 16.51 8.20 -6.28
C SER A 671 15.66 7.76 -5.08
N PRO A 672 14.56 8.46 -4.75
CA PRO A 672 13.66 8.02 -3.68
C PRO A 672 12.71 6.95 -4.21
N ASP A 673 12.05 6.25 -3.28
CA ASP A 673 10.87 5.46 -3.63
C ASP A 673 9.69 6.42 -3.84
N PHE A 674 8.90 6.20 -4.90
CA PHE A 674 7.75 7.03 -5.21
C PHE A 674 6.57 6.16 -5.65
N THR A 675 5.57 6.07 -4.77
CA THR A 675 4.39 5.21 -4.96
C THR A 675 3.11 6.03 -5.06
N SER A 676 2.22 5.62 -5.96
CA SER A 676 0.83 6.08 -5.97
C SER A 676 0.00 5.15 -5.10
N LEU A 677 -0.81 5.72 -4.22
CA LEU A 677 -1.57 5.00 -3.20
C LEU A 677 -3.08 5.25 -3.36
N GLU A 678 -3.87 4.21 -3.15
CA GLU A 678 -5.32 4.29 -2.94
C GLU A 678 -5.59 4.15 -1.43
N VAL A 679 -5.91 5.26 -0.77
CA VAL A 679 -6.13 5.30 0.69
C VAL A 679 -7.34 4.47 1.07
N LEU A 680 -7.14 3.47 1.93
CA LEU A 680 -8.22 2.71 2.58
C LEU A 680 -8.68 3.43 3.85
N THR A 681 -7.72 3.92 4.64
CA THR A 681 -7.96 4.59 5.92
C THR A 681 -6.89 5.64 6.13
N PHE A 682 -7.28 6.81 6.62
CA PHE A 682 -6.42 7.88 7.10
C PHE A 682 -7.04 8.50 8.36
N ALA A 683 -6.50 8.18 9.52
CA ALA A 683 -6.88 8.78 10.79
C ALA A 683 -6.03 10.05 11.02
N GLY A 684 -6.69 11.18 11.25
CA GLY A 684 -6.03 12.48 11.43
C GLY A 684 -7.03 13.62 11.24
N SER A 685 -6.57 14.86 11.41
CA SER A 685 -7.43 16.05 11.28
C SER A 685 -7.78 16.40 9.82
N GLY A 686 -7.04 15.89 8.85
CA GLY A 686 -7.33 16.06 7.43
C GLY A 686 -6.49 15.14 6.56
N ILE A 687 -7.02 14.75 5.39
CA ILE A 687 -6.31 13.87 4.45
C ILE A 687 -5.49 14.73 3.46
N PRO A 688 -4.16 14.54 3.34
CA PRO A 688 -3.32 15.28 2.42
C PRO A 688 -3.48 14.79 0.96
N ALA A 689 -2.83 15.47 0.02
CA ALA A 689 -2.79 15.07 -1.40
C ALA A 689 -1.60 14.14 -1.69
N GLY A 690 -0.50 14.34 -0.97
CA GLY A 690 0.72 13.55 -1.00
C GLY A 690 1.50 13.78 0.28
N ILE A 691 2.49 12.93 0.54
CA ILE A 691 3.29 12.94 1.78
C ILE A 691 4.73 12.59 1.45
N ASN A 692 5.67 13.20 2.19
CA ASN A 692 7.09 12.92 2.15
C ASN A 692 7.59 12.60 3.56
N ILE A 693 7.86 11.32 3.85
CA ILE A 693 8.16 10.83 5.21
C ILE A 693 9.32 9.81 5.21
N PRO A 694 9.99 9.59 6.36
CA PRO A 694 9.73 10.19 7.68
C PRO A 694 10.28 11.61 7.82
N ASN A 695 9.79 12.33 8.84
CA ASN A 695 10.20 13.69 9.19
C ASN A 695 11.57 13.79 9.91
N TYR A 696 12.35 12.70 9.94
CA TYR A 696 13.65 12.65 10.62
C TYR A 696 14.83 12.82 9.66
N ASP A 697 15.50 13.97 9.71
CA ASP A 697 16.61 14.30 8.81
C ASP A 697 17.75 13.29 8.85
N ASP A 698 18.11 12.75 10.01
CA ASP A 698 19.16 11.73 10.13
C ASP A 698 18.77 10.43 9.42
N ILE A 699 17.48 10.10 9.36
CA ILE A 699 16.99 8.94 8.61
C ILE A 699 16.99 9.27 7.10
N ARG A 700 16.44 10.43 6.73
CA ARG A 700 16.36 10.89 5.33
C ARG A 700 17.73 10.93 4.65
N GLN A 701 18.75 11.39 5.38
CA GLN A 701 20.11 11.53 4.87
C GLN A 701 20.85 10.18 4.77
N ASN A 702 20.65 9.27 5.72
CA ASN A 702 21.45 8.04 5.82
C ASN A 702 20.76 6.81 5.20
N PHE A 703 19.42 6.76 5.18
CA PHE A 703 18.62 5.61 4.74
C PHE A 703 17.68 5.94 3.59
N GLY A 704 17.26 7.21 3.47
CA GLY A 704 16.35 7.69 2.42
C GLY A 704 14.97 8.04 2.95
N PHE A 705 14.02 8.24 2.04
CA PHE A 705 12.64 8.63 2.34
C PHE A 705 11.68 8.04 1.29
N LYS A 706 10.38 8.03 1.59
CA LYS A 706 9.32 7.63 0.65
C LYS A 706 8.47 8.84 0.29
N ASN A 707 8.10 8.92 -0.99
CA ASN A 707 7.10 9.87 -1.49
C ASN A 707 5.84 9.11 -1.84
N VAL A 708 4.69 9.62 -1.39
CA VAL A 708 3.40 9.00 -1.67
C VAL A 708 2.45 10.00 -2.29
N SER A 709 1.75 9.60 -3.34
CA SER A 709 0.67 10.36 -3.97
C SER A 709 -0.66 9.66 -3.72
N LEU A 710 -1.63 10.34 -3.11
CA LEU A 710 -2.89 9.73 -2.66
C LEU A 710 -3.97 9.80 -3.76
N GLY A 711 -3.91 8.90 -4.74
CA GLY A 711 -4.66 8.94 -5.99
C GLY A 711 -6.18 9.09 -5.85
N ASN A 712 -6.83 8.28 -5.00
CA ASN A 712 -8.26 8.42 -4.73
C ASN A 712 -8.64 9.74 -4.06
N VAL A 713 -7.78 10.29 -3.19
CA VAL A 713 -7.99 11.59 -2.55
C VAL A 713 -7.96 12.71 -3.60
N LEU A 714 -7.01 12.66 -4.53
CA LEU A 714 -6.90 13.61 -5.65
C LEU A 714 -8.14 13.55 -6.55
N SER A 715 -8.63 12.34 -6.84
CA SER A 715 -9.75 12.11 -7.77
C SER A 715 -11.14 12.36 -7.16
N ALA A 716 -11.24 12.54 -5.84
CA ALA A 716 -12.53 12.70 -5.17
C ALA A 716 -13.22 14.00 -5.59
N LYS A 717 -14.42 13.91 -6.19
CA LYS A 717 -15.19 15.05 -6.71
C LYS A 717 -16.58 15.12 -6.07
N ALA A 718 -17.03 16.33 -5.75
CA ALA A 718 -18.44 16.58 -5.53
C ALA A 718 -19.14 16.59 -6.90
N PRO A 719 -20.24 15.84 -7.10
CA PRO A 719 -20.91 15.78 -8.38
C PRO A 719 -21.47 17.16 -8.79
N ASN A 720 -21.32 17.51 -10.06
CA ASN A 720 -22.02 18.61 -10.74
C ASN A 720 -21.76 20.05 -10.26
N GLU A 721 -20.73 20.31 -9.45
CA GLU A 721 -20.40 21.70 -9.07
C GLU A 721 -19.71 22.46 -10.24
N LYS A 722 -20.10 23.72 -10.47
CA LYS A 722 -19.41 24.62 -11.41
C LYS A 722 -18.12 25.11 -10.75
N ILE A 723 -16.99 24.98 -11.42
CA ILE A 723 -15.69 25.34 -10.85
C ILE A 723 -15.52 26.87 -10.95
N PRO A 724 -15.42 27.62 -9.83
CA PRO A 724 -15.30 29.07 -9.87
C PRO A 724 -14.06 29.55 -10.65
N PHE A 725 -14.18 30.73 -11.27
CA PHE A 725 -13.13 31.45 -12.02
C PHE A 725 -12.66 30.79 -13.32
N ILE A 726 -13.27 29.67 -13.72
CA ILE A 726 -13.06 29.03 -15.02
C ILE A 726 -14.22 29.39 -15.96
N LYS A 727 -13.89 29.80 -17.19
CA LYS A 727 -14.91 30.12 -18.22
C LYS A 727 -15.82 28.93 -18.50
N ASP A 728 -17.08 29.19 -18.79
CA ASP A 728 -18.05 28.14 -19.08
C ASP A 728 -17.66 27.26 -20.26
N SER A 729 -17.04 27.84 -21.29
CA SER A 729 -16.48 27.11 -22.44
C SER A 729 -15.35 26.16 -22.08
N GLN A 730 -14.69 26.33 -20.93
CA GLN A 730 -13.54 25.54 -20.48
C GLN A 730 -13.88 24.55 -19.37
N GLN A 731 -15.09 24.60 -18.80
CA GLN A 731 -15.50 23.73 -17.68
C GLN A 731 -15.36 22.24 -18.02
N ALA A 732 -15.78 21.83 -19.23
CA ALA A 732 -15.74 20.42 -19.64
C ALA A 732 -14.29 19.91 -19.75
N LEU A 733 -13.43 20.67 -20.44
CA LEU A 733 -12.01 20.36 -20.59
C LEU A 733 -11.31 20.29 -19.23
N TYR A 734 -11.52 21.31 -18.39
CA TYR A 734 -10.92 21.39 -17.06
C TYR A 734 -11.34 20.18 -16.20
N LYS A 735 -12.64 19.86 -16.15
CA LYS A 735 -13.16 18.72 -15.37
C LYS A 735 -12.61 17.37 -15.83
N ALA A 736 -12.35 17.23 -17.13
CA ALA A 736 -11.83 16.01 -17.74
C ALA A 736 -10.34 15.78 -17.50
N ASN A 737 -9.56 16.85 -17.28
CA ASN A 737 -8.09 16.80 -17.21
C ASN A 737 -7.49 17.28 -15.88
N ALA A 738 -8.29 17.85 -14.97
CA ALA A 738 -7.77 18.43 -13.72
C ALA A 738 -7.04 17.41 -12.84
N ASP A 739 -7.54 16.18 -12.75
CA ASP A 739 -6.93 15.14 -11.90
C ASP A 739 -5.58 14.72 -12.48
N GLN A 740 -5.52 14.53 -13.79
CA GLN A 740 -4.32 14.16 -14.54
C GLN A 740 -3.26 15.27 -14.47
N ALA A 741 -3.68 16.52 -14.66
CA ALA A 741 -2.82 17.69 -14.53
C ALA A 741 -2.25 17.80 -13.11
N PHE A 742 -3.09 17.56 -12.10
CA PHE A 742 -2.67 17.61 -10.70
C PHE A 742 -1.76 16.44 -10.32
N GLU A 743 -1.99 15.24 -10.86
CA GLU A 743 -1.12 14.07 -10.66
C GLU A 743 0.28 14.29 -11.23
N VAL A 744 0.39 14.82 -12.46
CA VAL A 744 1.68 15.22 -13.04
C VAL A 744 2.35 16.30 -12.20
N GLN A 745 1.59 17.32 -11.78
CA GLN A 745 2.08 18.41 -10.94
C GLN A 745 2.66 17.88 -9.62
N VAL A 746 1.92 17.03 -8.89
CA VAL A 746 2.39 16.41 -7.63
C VAL A 746 3.64 15.56 -7.87
N GLY A 747 3.66 14.73 -8.91
CA GLY A 747 4.83 13.92 -9.24
C GLY A 747 6.10 14.73 -9.48
N LEU A 748 5.97 15.83 -10.21
CA LEU A 748 7.10 16.72 -10.46
C LEU A 748 7.45 17.57 -9.24
N HIS A 749 6.45 18.05 -8.50
CA HIS A 749 6.60 18.87 -7.30
C HIS A 749 7.40 18.13 -6.21
N GLU A 750 7.00 16.90 -5.87
CA GLU A 750 7.65 16.12 -4.82
C GLU A 750 9.05 15.65 -5.25
N LEU A 751 9.15 14.99 -6.41
CA LEU A 751 10.39 14.34 -6.84
C LEU A 751 11.44 15.33 -7.33
N LEU A 752 11.03 16.23 -8.23
CA LEU A 752 11.94 17.13 -8.93
C LEU A 752 11.85 18.55 -8.43
N GLY A 753 10.80 18.94 -7.70
CA GLY A 753 10.73 20.18 -6.95
C GLY A 753 11.58 20.05 -5.69
N HIS A 754 11.05 19.43 -4.63
CA HIS A 754 11.75 19.29 -3.35
C HIS A 754 13.03 18.44 -3.43
N GLY A 755 13.04 17.40 -4.28
CA GLY A 755 14.18 16.49 -4.39
C GLY A 755 15.45 17.08 -5.01
N CYS A 756 15.36 18.18 -5.77
CA CYS A 756 16.49 18.80 -6.45
C CYS A 756 17.05 20.03 -5.70
N GLY A 757 18.25 20.45 -6.09
CA GLY A 757 18.87 21.68 -5.63
C GLY A 757 19.87 21.49 -4.49
N LYS A 758 20.97 22.25 -4.54
CA LYS A 758 22.03 22.24 -3.52
C LYS A 758 22.03 23.51 -2.69
N LEU A 759 22.11 23.36 -1.37
CA LEU A 759 22.47 24.46 -0.48
C LEU A 759 24.00 24.57 -0.45
N LEU A 760 24.54 25.76 -0.73
CA LEU A 760 25.95 26.05 -0.57
C LEU A 760 26.23 26.33 0.91
N GLN A 761 27.08 25.52 1.52
CA GLN A 761 27.27 25.53 2.97
C GLN A 761 28.75 25.47 3.34
N GLU A 762 29.07 26.15 4.43
CA GLU A 762 30.26 25.91 5.24
C GLU A 762 29.87 24.85 6.28
N THR A 763 30.26 23.59 6.01
CA THR A 763 29.82 22.40 6.77
C THR A 763 30.41 22.37 8.17
N SER A 764 31.64 22.85 8.30
CA SER A 764 32.33 23.14 9.55
C SER A 764 33.25 24.34 9.32
N PRO A 765 33.76 25.01 10.38
CA PRO A 765 34.59 26.20 10.19
C PRO A 765 35.74 25.97 9.20
N GLY A 766 35.69 26.65 8.05
CA GLY A 766 36.68 26.54 6.97
C GLY A 766 36.51 25.38 5.99
N GLU A 767 35.51 24.51 6.15
CA GLU A 767 35.18 23.44 5.19
C GLU A 767 33.89 23.75 4.45
N PHE A 768 33.90 23.60 3.12
CA PHE A 768 32.80 24.00 2.25
C PHE A 768 32.38 22.83 1.36
N ASN A 769 31.07 22.70 1.12
CA ASN A 769 30.54 21.72 0.18
C ASN A 769 30.57 22.18 -1.29
N PHE A 770 31.32 23.26 -1.57
CA PHE A 770 31.53 23.87 -2.88
C PHE A 770 32.95 24.45 -2.97
N ASP A 771 33.43 24.77 -4.18
CA ASP A 771 34.73 25.42 -4.36
C ASP A 771 34.68 26.88 -3.87
N HIS A 772 35.05 27.10 -2.61
CA HIS A 772 35.11 28.44 -2.02
C HIS A 772 36.25 29.31 -2.58
N SER A 773 37.32 28.69 -3.13
CA SER A 773 38.42 29.45 -3.75
C SER A 773 38.05 29.98 -5.13
N ASN A 774 37.19 29.26 -5.86
CA ASN A 774 36.57 29.70 -7.10
C ASN A 774 35.04 29.58 -7.00
N PRO A 775 34.38 30.50 -6.26
CA PRO A 775 32.95 30.37 -5.98
C PRO A 775 32.12 30.36 -7.27
N PRO A 776 31.02 29.56 -7.31
CA PRO A 776 30.11 29.52 -8.46
C PRO A 776 29.67 30.91 -8.92
N ILE A 777 29.42 31.08 -10.21
CA ILE A 777 28.87 32.31 -10.76
C ILE A 777 27.34 32.24 -10.69
N SER A 778 26.71 33.23 -10.06
CA SER A 778 25.25 33.34 -10.04
C SER A 778 24.71 33.56 -11.46
N PRO A 779 23.74 32.77 -11.95
CA PRO A 779 23.10 33.03 -13.23
C PRO A 779 22.16 34.25 -13.17
N VAL A 780 21.80 34.72 -11.96
CA VAL A 780 20.92 35.88 -11.76
C VAL A 780 21.70 37.19 -11.75
N THR A 781 22.87 37.22 -11.09
CA THR A 781 23.68 38.45 -10.94
C THR A 781 24.91 38.48 -11.84
N HIS A 782 25.25 37.36 -12.49
CA HIS A 782 26.45 37.16 -13.29
C HIS A 782 27.76 37.47 -12.52
N ALA A 783 27.75 37.29 -11.20
CA ALA A 783 28.88 37.52 -10.31
C ALA A 783 29.14 36.30 -9.41
N PRO A 784 30.38 36.12 -8.90
CA PRO A 784 30.69 35.03 -7.98
C PRO A 784 29.88 35.11 -6.68
N ILE A 785 29.44 33.96 -6.17
CA ILE A 785 28.69 33.87 -4.90
C ILE A 785 29.54 34.38 -3.72
N ARG A 786 28.89 35.12 -2.81
CA ARG A 786 29.51 35.68 -1.60
C ARG A 786 28.78 35.34 -0.29
N THR A 787 27.70 34.57 -0.38
CA THR A 787 26.85 34.17 0.73
C THR A 787 26.63 32.66 0.68
N TRP A 788 26.50 32.05 1.85
CA TRP A 788 26.30 30.60 2.05
C TRP A 788 25.80 30.37 3.48
N TYR A 789 25.25 29.19 3.74
CA TYR A 789 24.86 28.78 5.09
C TYR A 789 26.09 28.55 5.95
N LYS A 790 26.09 29.12 7.17
CA LYS A 790 27.16 28.93 8.16
C LYS A 790 26.99 27.60 8.92
N PRO A 791 28.02 27.11 9.62
CA PRO A 791 27.89 25.90 10.44
C PRO A 791 26.67 25.98 11.37
N GLY A 792 25.84 24.94 11.35
CA GLY A 792 24.59 24.85 12.13
C GLY A 792 23.39 25.61 11.56
N GLN A 793 23.54 26.40 10.49
CA GLN A 793 22.41 27.05 9.84
C GLN A 793 21.69 26.11 8.86
N THR A 794 20.36 26.13 8.92
CA THR A 794 19.48 25.40 8.01
C THR A 794 18.72 26.37 7.11
N TRP A 795 18.06 25.84 6.07
CA TRP A 795 17.09 26.60 5.26
C TRP A 795 16.08 27.34 6.15
N GLY A 796 15.43 26.59 7.05
CA GLY A 796 14.43 27.13 7.96
C GLY A 796 14.98 28.20 8.90
N SER A 797 16.19 28.01 9.46
CA SER A 797 16.77 28.97 10.40
C SER A 797 17.13 30.30 9.75
N VAL A 798 17.54 30.30 8.47
CA VAL A 798 17.93 31.53 7.75
C VAL A 798 16.73 32.27 7.19
N PHE A 799 15.75 31.55 6.63
CA PHE A 799 14.60 32.17 5.94
C PHE A 799 13.39 32.39 6.85
N GLY A 800 13.37 31.77 8.02
CA GLY A 800 12.36 31.99 9.05
C GLY A 800 10.94 31.83 8.50
N THR A 801 10.11 32.86 8.69
CA THR A 801 8.66 32.79 8.43
C THR A 801 8.29 32.62 6.96
N ILE A 802 9.18 32.92 6.01
CA ILE A 802 8.89 32.73 4.57
C ILE A 802 9.36 31.37 4.04
N ALA A 803 10.14 30.61 4.83
CA ALA A 803 10.82 29.40 4.36
C ALA A 803 9.86 28.36 3.75
N ALA A 804 8.71 28.12 4.40
CA ALA A 804 7.72 27.16 3.90
C ALA A 804 7.13 27.60 2.55
N SER A 805 6.45 28.76 2.52
CA SER A 805 5.81 29.29 1.30
C SER A 805 6.79 29.46 0.13
N TYR A 806 8.01 29.91 0.42
CA TYR A 806 9.03 30.09 -0.60
C TYR A 806 9.45 28.77 -1.24
N GLU A 807 9.59 27.72 -0.42
CA GLU A 807 9.94 26.39 -0.91
C GLU A 807 8.81 25.76 -1.72
N GLU A 808 7.56 25.89 -1.27
CA GLU A 808 6.39 25.47 -2.05
C GLU A 808 6.34 26.15 -3.41
N CYS A 809 6.60 27.46 -3.45
CA CYS A 809 6.66 28.22 -4.69
C CYS A 809 7.72 27.69 -5.64
N ARG A 810 8.92 27.39 -5.12
CA ARG A 810 10.00 26.81 -5.91
C ARG A 810 9.59 25.44 -6.48
N ALA A 811 9.02 24.55 -5.67
CA ALA A 811 8.61 23.22 -6.10
C ALA A 811 7.46 23.26 -7.13
N GLU A 812 6.45 24.10 -6.90
CA GLU A 812 5.37 24.35 -7.87
C GLU A 812 5.92 24.91 -9.19
N CYS A 813 6.87 25.84 -9.16
CA CYS A 813 7.52 26.35 -10.37
C CYS A 813 8.31 25.27 -11.13
N VAL A 814 8.99 24.34 -10.44
CA VAL A 814 9.63 23.20 -11.09
C VAL A 814 8.60 22.33 -11.80
N ALA A 815 7.49 22.02 -11.13
CA ALA A 815 6.41 21.23 -11.72
C ALA A 815 5.85 21.90 -12.98
N MET A 816 5.60 23.22 -12.94
CA MET A 816 5.13 23.99 -14.09
C MET A 816 6.14 23.98 -15.26
N ALA A 817 7.43 24.20 -14.97
CA ALA A 817 8.49 24.22 -15.98
C ALA A 817 8.65 22.84 -16.65
N LEU A 818 8.73 21.78 -15.86
CA LEU A 818 8.94 20.42 -16.37
C LEU A 818 7.68 19.80 -16.99
N SER A 819 6.48 20.25 -16.63
CA SER A 819 5.24 19.83 -17.33
C SER A 819 5.25 20.21 -18.81
N CYS A 820 6.07 21.20 -19.21
CA CYS A 820 6.28 21.57 -20.61
C CYS A 820 7.14 20.56 -21.39
N GLU A 821 7.73 19.57 -20.72
CA GLU A 821 8.46 18.48 -21.35
C GLU A 821 7.49 17.36 -21.71
N PHE A 822 6.97 17.37 -22.95
CA PHE A 822 6.01 16.36 -23.43
C PHE A 822 6.46 14.90 -23.22
N PRO A 823 7.76 14.55 -23.32
CA PRO A 823 8.22 13.21 -22.94
C PRO A 823 7.89 12.81 -21.50
N ILE A 824 7.83 13.76 -20.55
CA ILE A 824 7.36 13.51 -19.18
C ILE A 824 5.86 13.19 -19.19
N LEU A 825 5.04 13.96 -19.89
CA LEU A 825 3.59 13.71 -20.00
C LEU A 825 3.30 12.31 -20.57
N ALA A 826 4.12 11.84 -21.51
CA ALA A 826 4.04 10.49 -22.05
C ALA A 826 4.38 9.40 -21.02
N LEU A 827 5.24 9.66 -20.03
CA LEU A 827 5.50 8.72 -18.92
C LEU A 827 4.23 8.46 -18.10
N PHE A 828 3.38 9.48 -17.97
CA PHE A 828 2.07 9.42 -17.32
C PHE A 828 0.95 8.93 -18.27
N GLY A 829 1.29 8.52 -19.49
CA GLY A 829 0.35 7.95 -20.46
C GLY A 829 -0.38 8.98 -21.32
N PHE A 830 0.07 10.25 -21.34
CA PHE A 830 -0.54 11.30 -22.16
C PHE A 830 0.29 11.58 -23.41
N GLY A 831 -0.28 11.28 -24.58
CA GLY A 831 0.40 11.44 -25.86
C GLY A 831 1.57 10.47 -26.06
N ASP A 832 2.42 10.74 -27.05
CA ASP A 832 3.58 9.92 -27.42
C ASP A 832 4.93 10.61 -27.11
N GLY A 833 4.88 11.78 -26.48
CA GLY A 833 6.04 12.60 -26.14
C GLY A 833 6.41 13.65 -27.19
N SER A 834 5.74 13.67 -28.34
CA SER A 834 5.84 14.76 -29.31
C SER A 834 5.08 16.00 -28.84
N ILE A 835 5.52 17.19 -29.25
CA ILE A 835 4.88 18.45 -28.88
C ILE A 835 3.59 18.59 -29.71
N ASP A 836 2.45 18.46 -29.05
CA ASP A 836 1.12 18.71 -29.58
C ASP A 836 0.25 19.40 -28.53
N MET A 837 0.17 20.74 -28.61
CA MET A 837 -0.63 21.54 -27.68
C MET A 837 -2.13 21.34 -27.84
N ASP A 838 -2.61 20.78 -28.95
CA ASP A 838 -4.04 20.56 -29.23
C ASP A 838 -4.46 19.10 -29.00
N GLY A 839 -3.50 18.21 -28.74
CA GLY A 839 -3.72 16.82 -28.37
C GLY A 839 -3.91 16.59 -26.85
N PRO A 840 -4.07 15.32 -26.42
CA PRO A 840 -4.33 14.96 -25.03
C PRO A 840 -3.26 15.45 -24.04
N ALA A 841 -1.99 15.42 -24.42
CA ALA A 841 -0.91 15.95 -23.58
C ALA A 841 -0.99 17.48 -23.43
N GLY A 842 -1.32 18.19 -24.52
CA GLY A 842 -1.57 19.63 -24.50
C GLY A 842 -2.78 20.02 -23.65
N ASP A 843 -3.84 19.20 -23.62
CA ASP A 843 -5.01 19.39 -22.75
C ASP A 843 -4.65 19.31 -21.26
N VAL A 844 -3.82 18.32 -20.89
CA VAL A 844 -3.31 18.17 -19.52
C VAL A 844 -2.43 19.36 -19.13
N LEU A 845 -1.47 19.74 -19.99
CA LEU A 845 -0.59 20.88 -19.75
C LEU A 845 -1.36 22.21 -19.62
N TYR A 846 -2.31 22.44 -20.53
CA TYR A 846 -3.18 23.61 -20.48
C TYR A 846 -3.96 23.67 -19.17
N THR A 847 -4.52 22.54 -18.76
CA THR A 847 -5.28 22.43 -17.51
C THR A 847 -4.40 22.64 -16.28
N ALA A 848 -3.13 22.22 -16.30
CA ALA A 848 -2.17 22.49 -15.22
C ALA A 848 -1.93 24.00 -15.04
N TYR A 849 -1.64 24.72 -16.14
CA TYR A 849 -1.45 26.19 -16.09
C TYR A 849 -2.71 26.95 -15.67
N LEU A 850 -3.87 26.54 -16.19
CA LEU A 850 -5.15 27.14 -15.80
C LEU A 850 -5.48 26.86 -14.32
N SER A 851 -5.15 25.66 -13.82
CA SER A 851 -5.32 25.29 -12.41
C SER A 851 -4.43 26.11 -11.48
N MET A 852 -3.17 26.30 -11.83
CA MET A 852 -2.22 27.13 -11.09
C MET A 852 -2.72 28.58 -10.99
N ALA A 853 -3.14 29.16 -12.12
CA ALA A 853 -3.69 30.50 -12.17
C ALA A 853 -4.97 30.64 -11.33
N ARG A 854 -5.88 29.65 -11.43
CA ARG A 854 -7.09 29.59 -10.60
C ARG A 854 -6.76 29.54 -9.11
N ALA A 855 -5.85 28.67 -8.72
CA ALA A 855 -5.46 28.52 -7.34
C ALA A 855 -4.82 29.82 -6.80
N GLY A 856 -4.06 30.54 -7.64
CA GLY A 856 -3.55 31.86 -7.29
C GLY A 856 -4.63 32.91 -7.01
N ILE A 857 -5.76 32.92 -7.73
CA ILE A 857 -6.87 33.81 -7.37
C ILE A 857 -7.52 33.38 -6.06
N VAL A 858 -7.83 32.09 -5.95
CA VAL A 858 -8.49 31.51 -4.77
C VAL A 858 -7.64 31.70 -3.52
N ALA A 859 -6.32 31.85 -3.66
CA ALA A 859 -5.41 32.12 -2.56
C ALA A 859 -5.81 33.31 -1.69
N LEU A 860 -6.46 34.34 -2.27
CA LEU A 860 -6.90 35.53 -1.53
C LEU A 860 -7.89 35.22 -0.40
N GLU A 861 -8.56 34.07 -0.42
CA GLU A 861 -9.33 33.57 0.73
C GLU A 861 -8.46 33.43 1.99
N PHE A 862 -7.20 33.05 1.82
CA PHE A 862 -6.23 32.75 2.88
C PHE A 862 -5.36 33.95 3.26
N TRP A 863 -5.58 35.12 2.66
CA TRP A 863 -4.90 36.35 3.06
C TRP A 863 -5.79 37.18 3.99
N ASP A 864 -5.23 37.60 5.12
CA ASP A 864 -5.92 38.43 6.10
C ASP A 864 -5.59 39.93 5.90
N PRO A 865 -6.57 40.78 5.57
CA PRO A 865 -6.34 42.21 5.33
C PRO A 865 -5.87 42.97 6.57
N LYS A 866 -6.27 42.53 7.77
CA LYS A 866 -5.96 43.25 9.00
C LYS A 866 -4.50 43.09 9.40
N SER A 867 -3.98 41.87 9.38
CA SER A 867 -2.59 41.56 9.70
C SER A 867 -1.65 41.64 8.49
N ARG A 868 -2.21 41.71 7.27
CA ARG A 868 -1.49 41.59 5.99
C ARG A 868 -0.64 40.33 5.90
N LYS A 869 -1.13 39.23 6.48
CA LYS A 869 -0.45 37.93 6.50
C LYS A 869 -1.21 36.89 5.68
N TRP A 870 -0.43 36.00 5.07
CA TRP A 870 -0.93 34.79 4.45
C TRP A 870 -1.08 33.69 5.50
N GLY A 871 -2.23 33.02 5.51
CA GLY A 871 -2.55 31.92 6.42
C GLY A 871 -2.26 30.53 5.86
N GLN A 872 -1.75 30.42 4.62
CA GLN A 872 -1.42 29.13 4.00
C GLN A 872 -0.27 29.31 2.97
N ALA A 873 0.81 28.52 3.15
CA ALA A 873 2.05 28.60 2.39
C ALA A 873 1.91 28.32 0.87
N HIS A 874 1.31 27.20 0.48
CA HIS A 874 1.06 26.87 -0.93
C HIS A 874 0.17 27.91 -1.63
N MET A 875 -0.82 28.48 -0.94
CA MET A 875 -1.72 29.47 -1.53
C MET A 875 -1.00 30.79 -1.75
N GLN A 876 -0.17 31.24 -0.81
CA GLN A 876 0.74 32.37 -1.01
C GLN A 876 1.69 32.12 -2.20
N ALA A 877 2.26 30.92 -2.30
CA ALA A 877 3.07 30.50 -3.45
C ALA A 877 2.29 30.58 -4.78
N ARG A 878 1.08 30.00 -4.84
CA ARG A 878 0.24 30.01 -6.04
C ARG A 878 -0.19 31.42 -6.44
N PHE A 879 -0.43 32.32 -5.47
CA PHE A 879 -0.66 33.74 -5.75
C PHE A 879 0.56 34.37 -6.43
N SER A 880 1.78 34.12 -5.92
CA SER A 880 3.00 34.62 -6.57
C SER A 880 3.18 34.08 -8.00
N ILE A 881 2.82 32.83 -8.26
CA ILE A 881 2.91 32.23 -9.59
C ILE A 881 1.85 32.82 -10.54
N LEU A 882 0.62 33.05 -10.07
CA LEU A 882 -0.37 33.81 -10.83
C LEU A 882 0.14 35.21 -11.18
N ARG A 883 0.72 35.93 -10.21
CA ARG A 883 1.33 37.25 -10.46
C ARG A 883 2.44 37.16 -11.51
N THR A 884 3.25 36.11 -11.47
CA THR A 884 4.26 35.83 -12.51
C THR A 884 3.63 35.60 -13.89
N PHE A 885 2.51 34.88 -13.99
CA PHE A 885 1.78 34.71 -15.25
C PHE A 885 1.24 36.03 -15.79
N LEU A 886 0.58 36.82 -14.95
CA LEU A 886 0.04 38.13 -15.34
C LEU A 886 1.15 39.11 -15.76
N ASN A 887 2.30 39.07 -15.09
CA ASN A 887 3.47 39.88 -15.44
C ASN A 887 4.18 39.43 -16.73
N ALA A 888 3.92 38.22 -17.22
CA ALA A 888 4.48 37.72 -18.48
C ALA A 888 3.86 38.38 -19.73
N GLY A 889 2.73 39.09 -19.56
CA GLY A 889 2.04 39.85 -20.60
C GLY A 889 0.59 39.41 -20.78
N VAL A 890 -0.26 40.35 -21.19
CA VAL A 890 -1.70 40.13 -21.45
C VAL A 890 -1.93 39.12 -22.58
N GLU A 891 -0.98 38.99 -23.50
CA GLU A 891 -0.99 37.97 -24.54
C GLU A 891 -0.89 36.54 -24.00
N PHE A 892 -0.43 36.34 -22.75
CA PHE A 892 -0.39 35.02 -22.11
C PHE A 892 -1.50 34.83 -21.07
N ALA A 893 -1.60 35.73 -20.09
CA ALA A 893 -2.54 35.57 -18.98
C ALA A 893 -3.25 36.88 -18.64
N GLU A 894 -4.55 36.79 -18.35
CA GLU A 894 -5.38 37.94 -18.02
C GLU A 894 -6.53 37.55 -17.08
N LEU A 895 -6.91 38.49 -16.21
CA LEU A 895 -8.15 38.42 -15.44
C LEU A 895 -9.27 39.09 -16.23
N GLU A 896 -10.37 38.40 -16.45
CA GLU A 896 -11.49 38.90 -17.26
C GLU A 896 -12.77 38.99 -16.43
N TRP A 897 -13.45 40.12 -16.51
CA TRP A 897 -14.75 40.36 -15.89
C TRP A 897 -15.49 41.45 -16.68
N THR A 898 -16.82 41.47 -16.56
CA THR A 898 -17.68 42.51 -17.15
C THR A 898 -18.55 43.21 -16.11
N GLU A 899 -18.79 42.57 -14.96
CA GLU A 899 -19.57 43.14 -13.87
C GLU A 899 -18.68 43.95 -12.91
N ASP A 900 -19.16 45.11 -12.45
CA ASP A 900 -18.41 46.02 -11.56
C ASP A 900 -18.01 45.36 -10.23
N ASP A 901 -18.80 44.38 -9.77
CA ASP A 901 -18.55 43.65 -8.53
C ASP A 901 -17.66 42.40 -8.72
N LEU A 902 -17.22 42.11 -9.95
CA LEU A 902 -16.43 40.93 -10.31
C LEU A 902 -17.17 39.60 -10.06
N SER A 903 -18.50 39.61 -10.00
CA SER A 903 -19.31 38.38 -9.86
C SER A 903 -19.17 37.41 -11.03
N ASP A 904 -18.71 37.87 -12.20
CA ASP A 904 -18.42 37.06 -13.38
C ASP A 904 -16.92 36.81 -13.62
N LEU A 905 -16.05 37.20 -12.69
CA LEU A 905 -14.58 37.07 -12.83
C LEU A 905 -14.15 35.67 -13.25
N THR A 906 -13.32 35.61 -14.30
CA THR A 906 -12.65 34.42 -14.82
C THR A 906 -11.17 34.70 -15.14
N ILE A 907 -10.41 33.63 -15.37
CA ILE A 907 -9.02 33.71 -15.83
C ILE A 907 -8.94 33.25 -17.28
N ARG A 908 -8.17 33.97 -18.09
CA ARG A 908 -7.71 33.48 -19.39
C ARG A 908 -6.24 33.11 -19.31
N ILE A 909 -5.94 31.87 -19.70
CA ILE A 909 -4.60 31.43 -20.10
C ILE A 909 -4.65 31.17 -21.61
N GLU A 910 -3.73 31.76 -22.35
CA GLU A 910 -3.58 31.56 -23.78
C GLU A 910 -2.78 30.29 -24.05
N ARG A 911 -3.46 29.24 -24.53
CA ARG A 911 -2.87 27.90 -24.74
C ARG A 911 -1.62 27.96 -25.62
N SER A 912 -1.69 28.70 -26.72
CA SER A 912 -0.60 28.80 -27.70
C SER A 912 0.66 29.47 -27.15
N ARG A 913 0.56 30.18 -26.02
CA ARG A 913 1.64 30.96 -25.40
C ARG A 913 2.24 30.32 -24.14
N ILE A 914 1.83 29.08 -23.81
CA ILE A 914 2.36 28.35 -22.65
C ILE A 914 3.86 28.05 -22.83
N LEU A 915 4.26 27.50 -23.98
CA LEU A 915 5.63 27.02 -24.19
C LEU A 915 6.66 28.13 -24.40
N ASP A 916 6.24 29.34 -24.79
CA ASP A 916 7.15 30.47 -25.03
C ASP A 916 7.12 31.52 -23.90
N LEU A 917 5.96 32.11 -23.59
CA LEU A 917 5.85 33.15 -22.57
C LEU A 917 5.67 32.56 -21.18
N GLY A 918 4.74 31.61 -21.04
CA GLY A 918 4.42 30.99 -19.75
C GLY A 918 5.62 30.29 -19.13
N ARG A 919 6.23 29.37 -19.88
CA ARG A 919 7.42 28.62 -19.45
C ARG A 919 8.59 29.54 -19.11
N ARG A 920 8.91 30.52 -19.98
CA ARG A 920 10.01 31.46 -19.75
C ARG A 920 9.81 32.26 -18.46
N ALA A 921 8.60 32.79 -18.24
CA ALA A 921 8.31 33.55 -17.02
C ALA A 921 8.46 32.69 -15.74
N VAL A 922 8.01 31.43 -15.79
CA VAL A 922 8.20 30.46 -14.70
C VAL A 922 9.68 30.18 -14.47
N GLU A 923 10.46 29.88 -15.52
CA GLU A 923 11.88 29.55 -15.40
C GLU A 923 12.72 30.72 -14.88
N GLU A 924 12.44 31.95 -15.32
CA GLU A 924 13.12 33.15 -14.82
C GLU A 924 12.82 33.41 -13.34
N TYR A 925 11.58 33.18 -12.91
CA TYR A 925 11.20 33.31 -11.51
C TYR A 925 11.83 32.19 -10.66
N LEU A 926 11.75 30.95 -11.13
CA LEU A 926 12.35 29.76 -10.53
C LEU A 926 13.86 29.90 -10.35
N GLN A 927 14.58 30.43 -11.35
CA GLN A 927 16.02 30.66 -11.25
C GLN A 927 16.36 31.59 -10.09
N LYS A 928 15.59 32.68 -9.89
CA LYS A 928 15.80 33.59 -8.77
C LYS A 928 15.50 32.92 -7.43
N LEU A 929 14.37 32.22 -7.34
CA LEU A 929 13.99 31.47 -6.14
C LEU A 929 15.10 30.49 -5.72
N HIS A 930 15.53 29.67 -6.68
CA HIS A 930 16.52 28.64 -6.44
C HIS A 930 17.88 29.19 -6.05
N ILE A 931 18.36 30.21 -6.76
CA ILE A 931 19.70 30.76 -6.49
C ILE A 931 19.75 31.44 -5.12
N TYR A 932 18.75 32.26 -4.76
CA TYR A 932 18.76 32.89 -3.44
C TYR A 932 18.63 31.90 -2.29
N LYS A 933 17.82 30.83 -2.47
CA LYS A 933 17.78 29.70 -1.53
C LYS A 933 19.15 29.02 -1.41
N SER A 934 19.76 28.67 -2.53
CA SER A 934 21.02 27.93 -2.57
C SER A 934 22.17 28.69 -1.90
N THR A 935 22.17 30.02 -1.98
CA THR A 935 23.27 30.87 -1.50
C THR A 935 22.99 31.53 -0.15
N ALA A 936 21.92 31.14 0.56
CA ALA A 936 21.50 31.78 1.80
C ALA A 936 21.28 33.32 1.66
N ASP A 937 20.93 33.82 0.47
CA ASP A 937 20.70 35.25 0.24
C ASP A 937 19.29 35.67 0.66
N TYR A 938 19.04 35.62 1.97
CA TYR A 938 17.75 35.95 2.56
C TYR A 938 17.27 37.35 2.20
N LYS A 939 18.19 38.33 2.10
CA LYS A 939 17.81 39.72 1.82
C LYS A 939 17.16 39.86 0.45
N GLN A 940 17.79 39.29 -0.58
CA GLN A 940 17.26 39.35 -1.94
C GLN A 940 16.05 38.43 -2.11
N ALA A 941 16.06 37.26 -1.49
CA ALA A 941 14.92 36.36 -1.47
C ALA A 941 13.68 37.01 -0.85
N LYS A 942 13.83 37.60 0.34
CA LYS A 942 12.73 38.26 1.05
C LYS A 942 12.17 39.40 0.23
N LYS A 943 13.02 40.25 -0.35
CA LYS A 943 12.56 41.34 -1.22
C LYS A 943 11.76 40.82 -2.40
N LEU A 944 12.30 39.86 -3.16
CA LEU A 944 11.61 39.26 -4.30
C LEU A 944 10.24 38.70 -3.89
N TYR A 945 10.20 37.96 -2.78
CA TYR A 945 9.01 37.24 -2.36
C TYR A 945 7.95 38.14 -1.73
N ASP A 946 8.35 39.11 -0.92
CA ASP A 946 7.45 40.14 -0.39
C ASP A 946 6.83 40.95 -1.54
N ASP A 947 7.64 41.40 -2.52
CA ASP A 947 7.17 42.22 -3.65
C ASP A 947 6.12 41.48 -4.50
N ILE A 948 6.34 40.18 -4.80
CA ILE A 948 5.43 39.40 -5.65
C ILE A 948 4.22 38.81 -4.90
N THR A 949 4.29 38.69 -3.57
CA THR A 949 3.17 38.20 -2.73
C THR A 949 2.39 39.32 -2.03
N ASP A 950 2.73 40.58 -2.27
CA ASP A 950 1.95 41.71 -1.77
C ASP A 950 0.56 41.74 -2.42
N VAL A 951 -0.44 42.01 -1.59
CA VAL A 951 -1.83 42.12 -2.01
C VAL A 951 -2.16 43.61 -2.13
N GLU A 952 -2.10 44.08 -3.37
CA GLU A 952 -2.39 45.47 -3.74
C GLU A 952 -3.89 45.80 -3.59
N PRO A 953 -4.27 47.09 -3.52
CA PRO A 953 -5.66 47.52 -3.27
C PRO A 953 -6.71 46.92 -4.21
N PHE A 954 -6.38 46.63 -5.47
CA PHE A 954 -7.31 45.96 -6.38
C PHE A 954 -7.64 44.54 -5.92
N TYR A 955 -6.63 43.75 -5.55
CA TYR A 955 -6.83 42.38 -5.07
C TYR A 955 -7.50 42.37 -3.69
N GLU A 956 -7.10 43.27 -2.80
CA GLU A 956 -7.66 43.38 -1.45
C GLU A 956 -9.15 43.79 -1.46
N ASN A 957 -9.50 44.83 -2.23
CA ASN A 957 -10.83 45.46 -2.14
C ASN A 957 -11.84 44.96 -3.17
N MET A 958 -11.39 44.38 -4.29
CA MET A 958 -12.28 43.92 -5.37
C MET A 958 -12.24 42.40 -5.53
N VAL A 959 -11.06 41.84 -5.83
CA VAL A 959 -10.93 40.41 -6.16
C VAL A 959 -11.20 39.52 -4.95
N ARG A 960 -10.62 39.83 -3.77
CA ARG A 960 -10.81 39.03 -2.55
C ARG A 960 -12.28 38.96 -2.13
N PRO A 961 -13.07 40.05 -2.08
CA PRO A 961 -14.51 39.95 -1.85
C PRO A 961 -15.24 39.05 -2.85
N ALA A 962 -14.90 39.10 -4.15
CA ALA A 962 -15.46 38.21 -5.15
C ALA A 962 -15.08 36.74 -4.90
N VAL A 963 -13.84 36.48 -4.48
CA VAL A 963 -13.37 35.15 -4.05
C VAL A 963 -14.16 34.63 -2.86
N LEU A 964 -14.33 35.45 -1.82
CA LEU A 964 -15.07 35.05 -0.62
C LEU A 964 -16.56 34.77 -0.89
N ARG A 965 -17.18 35.46 -1.86
CA ARG A 965 -18.57 35.18 -2.28
C ARG A 965 -18.71 33.84 -3.01
N LYS A 966 -17.67 33.40 -3.72
CA LYS A 966 -17.64 32.12 -4.46
C LYS A 966 -16.84 31.02 -3.75
N LYS A 967 -16.50 31.21 -2.47
CA LYS A 967 -15.72 30.23 -1.71
C LYS A 967 -16.46 28.89 -1.66
N VAL A 968 -15.74 27.82 -1.95
CA VAL A 968 -16.27 26.45 -1.92
C VAL A 968 -15.82 25.83 -0.61
N PRO A 969 -16.72 25.25 0.21
CA PRO A 969 -16.32 24.57 1.43
C PRO A 969 -15.35 23.43 1.11
N ARG A 970 -14.32 23.25 1.94
CA ARG A 970 -13.39 22.14 1.79
C ARG A 970 -14.12 20.82 1.99
N LYS A 971 -13.81 19.84 1.15
CA LYS A 971 -14.37 18.48 1.24
C LYS A 971 -13.91 17.80 2.52
N VAL A 972 -14.78 16.99 3.08
CA VAL A 972 -14.46 15.99 4.11
C VAL A 972 -14.72 14.61 3.52
N PHE A 973 -13.97 13.60 3.96
CA PHE A 973 -14.00 12.27 3.36
C PHE A 973 -14.78 11.31 4.26
N VAL A 974 -15.84 10.73 3.72
CA VAL A 974 -16.51 9.60 4.37
C VAL A 974 -15.63 8.37 4.12
N GLN A 975 -15.00 7.87 5.18
CA GLN A 975 -14.10 6.73 5.10
C GLN A 975 -14.82 5.43 5.46
N ALA A 976 -14.47 4.34 4.79
CA ALA A 976 -14.98 3.01 5.08
C ALA A 976 -14.42 2.48 6.40
N ASN A 977 -15.12 1.52 7.02
CA ASN A 977 -14.63 0.74 8.15
C ASN A 977 -14.28 -0.67 7.69
N THR A 978 -13.34 -1.31 8.38
CA THR A 978 -13.07 -2.75 8.23
C THR A 978 -13.64 -3.46 9.44
N VAL A 979 -14.47 -4.48 9.22
CA VAL A 979 -15.17 -5.23 10.29
C VAL A 979 -14.95 -6.72 10.12
N GLU A 980 -14.78 -7.44 11.22
CA GLU A 980 -14.67 -8.89 11.18
C GLU A 980 -16.06 -9.54 11.27
N GLU A 981 -16.46 -10.26 10.22
CA GLU A 981 -17.72 -11.00 10.14
C GLU A 981 -17.43 -12.46 9.75
N GLY A 982 -17.66 -13.39 10.68
CA GLY A 982 -17.46 -14.83 10.42
C GLY A 982 -16.01 -15.23 10.13
N GLY A 983 -15.02 -14.57 10.74
CA GLY A 983 -13.59 -14.80 10.51
C GLY A 983 -13.03 -14.17 9.23
N LYS A 984 -13.81 -13.29 8.58
CA LYS A 984 -13.40 -12.52 7.40
C LYS A 984 -13.46 -11.05 7.70
N VAL A 985 -12.52 -10.30 7.15
CA VAL A 985 -12.61 -8.83 7.13
C VAL A 985 -13.52 -8.42 5.97
N VAL A 986 -14.55 -7.66 6.29
CA VAL A 986 -15.48 -7.05 5.33
C VAL A 986 -15.24 -5.54 5.32
N LEU A 987 -15.15 -4.97 4.11
CA LEU A 987 -15.14 -3.52 3.94
C LEU A 987 -16.58 -3.00 4.01
N ARG A 988 -16.83 -2.07 4.94
CA ARG A 988 -18.12 -1.41 5.09
C ARG A 988 -18.02 0.03 4.63
N GLU A 989 -18.58 0.29 3.46
CA GLU A 989 -18.68 1.62 2.87
C GLU A 989 -19.94 2.36 3.36
N TYR A 990 -19.90 3.69 3.28
CA TYR A 990 -20.99 4.56 3.73
C TYR A 990 -21.30 5.59 2.64
N GLU A 991 -22.55 6.04 2.59
CA GLU A 991 -22.98 7.08 1.66
C GLU A 991 -22.16 8.36 1.83
N ALA A 992 -21.82 9.02 0.72
CA ALA A 992 -21.00 10.23 0.70
C ALA A 992 -21.81 11.48 1.07
N ASP A 993 -22.47 11.44 2.24
CA ASP A 993 -23.26 12.54 2.79
C ASP A 993 -23.03 12.71 4.30
N ALA A 994 -23.68 13.72 4.91
CA ALA A 994 -23.54 14.00 6.33
C ALA A 994 -24.01 12.85 7.24
N ARG A 995 -25.01 12.06 6.81
CA ARG A 995 -25.54 10.94 7.60
C ARG A 995 -24.57 9.76 7.56
N GLY A 996 -24.02 9.45 6.39
CA GLY A 996 -22.97 8.45 6.18
C GLY A 996 -21.69 8.79 6.94
N MET A 997 -21.29 10.07 6.99
CA MET A 997 -20.18 10.54 7.83
C MET A 997 -20.44 10.22 9.32
N ILE A 998 -21.60 10.57 9.86
CA ILE A 998 -21.87 10.33 11.29
C ILE A 998 -21.94 8.82 11.57
N ARG A 999 -22.58 8.05 10.67
CA ARG A 999 -22.70 6.61 10.80
C ARG A 999 -21.33 5.91 10.78
N SER A 1000 -20.41 6.33 9.92
CA SER A 1000 -19.08 5.72 9.83
C SER A 1000 -18.29 5.86 11.13
N TYR A 1001 -18.39 6.99 11.80
CA TYR A 1001 -17.80 7.19 13.13
C TYR A 1001 -18.54 6.45 14.24
N ALA A 1002 -19.88 6.46 14.22
CA ALA A 1002 -20.68 5.81 15.26
C ALA A 1002 -20.52 4.28 15.29
N GLU A 1003 -20.21 3.66 14.13
CA GLU A 1003 -19.94 2.22 14.02
C GLU A 1003 -18.48 1.84 14.39
N ARG A 1004 -17.60 2.80 14.70
CA ARG A 1004 -16.25 2.54 15.25
C ARG A 1004 -16.31 2.38 16.77
N GLU A 1005 -16.95 1.32 17.23
CA GLU A 1005 -17.27 1.12 18.66
C GLU A 1005 -16.06 0.98 19.60
N TYR A 1006 -14.87 0.79 19.05
CA TYR A 1006 -13.60 0.73 19.79
C TYR A 1006 -13.02 2.12 20.14
N ILE A 1007 -13.65 3.21 19.68
CA ILE A 1007 -13.33 4.63 19.97
C ILE A 1007 -14.35 5.20 20.96
#